data_AF-A0A2S5CMV8-F1
#
_entry.id   AF-A0A2S5CMV8-F1
#
_cell.length_a   1.000
_cell.length_b   1.000
_cell.length_c   1.000
_cell.angle_alpha   90.00
_cell.angle_beta   90.00
_cell.angle_gamma   90.00
#
_symmetry.space_group_name_H-M   'P 1'
#
loop_
_entity.id
_entity.type
_entity.pdbx_description
1 polymer ?
#
loop_
_entity_poly.entity_id
_entity_poly.type
_entity_poly.pdbx_seq_one_letter_code
_entity_poly.pdbx_strand_id
1 'polypeptide(L)'
;MSSVIPILTVADALVFAKTSTSPFIVQDSSANIGANADALVKLAGQLLEIDDTDTNGITTNAADFLALAPKIPWYHKTYFNIQDNSQAINSALAAPLYYNINSLILPDNSVIAFSHAKGGGMIVIRANQAAKLVAEGVNINVNVFDSSANITANADGLAKLLAMSNSHFGAIYSTDGATIYTTATDFIALATHRIFNQSSTGSSVVLLNIKDTVAAINATVFTANFSVINSLILPDGTVIPSNLSATYLGQVYPYSASMDLTAQSAVSLAHEGITSLPITVSDSSVNISANADVLAALGSQLIEILDSDTDGLTTTAATYSALVGKTFVEGASYAYRMEYFNIKDTPQNINAFAATLNQQGTFSSLILPDGSVLHAMNVPFSFPIAPAFFDAADAIKLYQEGITALSVAVYDSSANISANADALVQIGGQLVKLEATDTNGITANVADFLALAPKIDAYFNIEDSVQAINAHAADLLAFSYQINSLTLPDGSVYQGDNQNSDHALYFNAADTVKLVQEGIKLPINVIDSADNISANANTLAKMGAQLVSVVVSDIFQPITVNAADFIVLAPKNAGFNVYFSIKDSVANINAHAAKMAAHVSQVDSLILSDGVVIESSHFFPPLGWPTTEMDAQNAAKLTQEGITAISVDVQDFSSNISVNAHALAQLGKHLVSLNVIYDETPITINTADFFALVPKALIDSSNTLYVTINDTAQHIAASLNQLQTLEGQIDGITFTDSGTPTLAITAKQYTHDSATLAKLSTAYHLSLNGETAAHVAQAAADSHVTAIAVTDTAAHVYAKLNDLASHADKLSGITLTDAGTPTLTLNGLQAAHSMAVLDAISSPYLLSIKASANAINNLDLSGVQNAQIELEPTLLKIPLVVNTHINSLNLSLIDLSGDTINETAYGPSGVELDIIHNGATVGQLFFAHNTSADLQLLGVDPTIIHVL
;
A
#
# COMPACT_ATOMS: atom_id res chain seq x y z
N MET A 1 -29.15 -75.28 80.33
CA MET A 1 -28.97 -76.67 79.85
C MET A 1 -28.98 -76.60 78.34
N SER A 2 -27.89 -76.99 77.68
CA SER A 2 -27.87 -77.15 76.22
C SER A 2 -29.02 -78.05 75.81
N SER A 3 -29.96 -77.56 74.99
CA SER A 3 -30.71 -78.48 74.16
C SER A 3 -29.71 -78.99 73.13
N VAL A 4 -29.10 -80.14 73.41
CA VAL A 4 -28.30 -80.86 72.42
C VAL A 4 -29.25 -81.10 71.24
N ILE A 5 -28.98 -80.45 70.11
CA ILE A 5 -29.74 -80.66 68.89
C ILE A 5 -29.50 -82.13 68.49
N PRO A 6 -30.53 -82.97 68.41
CA PRO A 6 -30.33 -84.36 68.10
C PRO A 6 -29.84 -84.52 66.66
N ILE A 7 -28.81 -85.34 66.49
CA ILE A 7 -28.35 -85.83 65.19
C ILE A 7 -29.01 -87.18 64.98
N LEU A 8 -29.80 -87.30 63.93
CA LEU A 8 -30.66 -88.45 63.68
C LEU A 8 -30.39 -89.03 62.29
N THR A 9 -30.54 -90.34 62.16
CA THR A 9 -30.68 -90.96 60.83
C THR A 9 -31.96 -90.47 60.18
N VAL A 10 -32.10 -90.60 58.86
CA VAL A 10 -33.33 -90.19 58.16
C VAL A 10 -34.56 -90.89 58.71
N ALA A 11 -34.45 -92.20 58.99
CA ALA A 11 -35.55 -92.98 59.55
C ALA A 11 -35.95 -92.47 60.94
N ASP A 12 -34.97 -92.19 61.80
CA ASP A 12 -35.21 -91.68 63.16
C ASP A 12 -35.75 -90.25 63.13
N ALA A 13 -35.27 -89.41 62.22
CA ALA A 13 -35.74 -88.04 62.02
C ALA A 13 -37.23 -87.99 61.65
N LEU A 14 -37.67 -88.85 60.72
CA LEU A 14 -39.06 -88.92 60.30
C LEU A 14 -40.00 -89.45 61.39
N VAL A 15 -39.50 -90.31 62.28
CA VAL A 15 -40.25 -90.75 63.48
C VAL A 15 -40.27 -89.67 64.55
N PHE A 16 -39.13 -89.04 64.81
CA PHE A 16 -38.98 -87.97 65.79
C PHE A 16 -39.90 -86.80 65.48
N ALA A 17 -39.97 -86.38 64.22
CA ALA A 17 -40.84 -85.29 63.77
C ALA A 17 -42.35 -85.52 63.97
N LYS A 18 -42.80 -86.78 64.10
CA LYS A 18 -44.21 -87.09 64.43
C LYS A 18 -44.56 -86.84 65.89
N THR A 19 -43.55 -86.80 66.76
CA THR A 19 -43.72 -86.75 68.22
C THR A 19 -43.09 -85.53 68.87
N SER A 20 -42.29 -84.76 68.11
CA SER A 20 -41.55 -83.58 68.58
C SER A 20 -41.51 -82.49 67.49
N THR A 21 -41.60 -81.23 67.92
CA THR A 21 -41.40 -80.07 67.04
C THR A 21 -40.01 -79.44 67.19
N SER A 22 -39.12 -80.07 67.95
CA SER A 22 -37.76 -79.55 68.17
C SER A 22 -36.90 -79.69 66.91
N PRO A 23 -36.01 -78.74 66.62
CA PRO A 23 -35.12 -78.83 65.47
C PRO A 23 -34.09 -79.94 65.63
N PHE A 24 -33.63 -80.51 64.51
CA PHE A 24 -32.64 -81.59 64.46
C PHE A 24 -31.75 -81.52 63.22
N ILE A 25 -30.64 -82.29 63.26
CA ILE A 25 -29.72 -82.49 62.14
C ILE A 25 -29.93 -83.91 61.62
N VAL A 26 -29.98 -84.05 60.29
CA VAL A 26 -29.99 -85.37 59.65
C VAL A 26 -28.58 -85.71 59.24
N GLN A 27 -28.07 -86.84 59.72
CA GLN A 27 -26.80 -87.40 59.29
C GLN A 27 -27.01 -88.84 58.83
N ASP A 28 -26.82 -89.08 57.53
CA ASP A 28 -27.08 -90.38 56.91
C ASP A 28 -26.30 -90.52 55.58
N SER A 29 -26.46 -91.64 54.88
CA SER A 29 -25.89 -91.84 53.54
C SER A 29 -26.64 -91.04 52.47
N SER A 30 -25.94 -90.66 51.39
CA SER A 30 -26.53 -90.00 50.21
C SER A 30 -27.80 -90.70 49.71
N ALA A 31 -27.79 -92.04 49.71
CA ALA A 31 -28.91 -92.86 49.26
C ALA A 31 -30.14 -92.74 50.17
N ASN A 32 -29.94 -92.75 51.49
CA ASN A 32 -31.04 -92.62 52.45
C ASN A 32 -31.62 -91.21 52.47
N ILE A 33 -30.77 -90.19 52.35
CA ILE A 33 -31.21 -88.79 52.27
C ILE A 33 -32.02 -88.57 51.00
N GLY A 34 -31.50 -89.02 49.84
CA GLY A 34 -32.17 -88.88 48.55
C GLY A 34 -33.50 -89.63 48.48
N ALA A 35 -33.54 -90.89 48.94
CA ALA A 35 -34.76 -91.71 48.94
C ALA A 35 -35.90 -91.13 49.79
N ASN A 36 -35.59 -90.21 50.70
CA ASN A 36 -36.56 -89.59 51.59
C ASN A 36 -36.61 -88.05 51.45
N ALA A 37 -36.06 -87.50 50.35
CA ALA A 37 -35.94 -86.06 50.15
C ALA A 37 -37.28 -85.32 50.29
N ASP A 38 -38.34 -85.79 49.61
CA ASP A 38 -39.71 -85.28 49.74
C ASP A 38 -40.21 -85.21 51.19
N ALA A 39 -39.87 -86.23 51.98
CA ALA A 39 -40.28 -86.32 53.37
C ALA A 39 -39.48 -85.35 54.24
N LEU A 40 -38.18 -85.21 53.96
CA LEU A 40 -37.29 -84.27 54.64
C LEU A 40 -37.65 -82.81 54.34
N VAL A 41 -38.01 -82.48 53.10
CA VAL A 41 -38.47 -81.14 52.68
C VAL A 41 -39.73 -80.73 53.45
N LYS A 42 -40.67 -81.65 53.67
CA LYS A 42 -41.90 -81.40 54.43
C LYS A 42 -41.67 -81.08 55.91
N LEU A 43 -40.50 -81.41 56.46
CA LEU A 43 -40.13 -81.04 57.83
C LEU A 43 -39.83 -79.55 57.99
N ALA A 44 -39.58 -78.85 56.89
CA ALA A 44 -39.37 -77.41 56.82
C ALA A 44 -38.41 -76.89 57.92
N GLY A 45 -38.86 -75.98 58.78
CA GLY A 45 -38.06 -75.31 59.80
C GLY A 45 -37.50 -76.23 60.91
N GLN A 46 -37.92 -77.49 60.99
CA GLN A 46 -37.35 -78.46 61.94
C GLN A 46 -36.02 -79.05 61.46
N LEU A 47 -35.80 -79.15 60.14
CA LEU A 47 -34.54 -79.63 59.59
C LEU A 47 -33.54 -78.46 59.50
N LEU A 48 -32.53 -78.50 60.36
CA LEU A 48 -31.50 -77.44 60.41
C LEU A 48 -30.38 -77.70 59.41
N GLU A 49 -29.88 -78.93 59.38
CA GLU A 49 -28.68 -79.29 58.66
C GLU A 49 -28.79 -80.73 58.14
N ILE A 50 -28.18 -80.97 56.98
CA ILE A 50 -28.00 -82.29 56.38
C ILE A 50 -26.50 -82.54 56.26
N ASP A 51 -26.06 -83.63 56.87
CA ASP A 51 -24.68 -84.12 56.76
C ASP A 51 -24.68 -85.48 56.05
N ASP A 52 -24.09 -85.49 54.85
CA ASP A 52 -23.95 -86.68 54.02
C ASP A 52 -22.64 -87.41 54.33
N THR A 53 -22.78 -88.66 54.77
CA THR A 53 -21.66 -89.45 55.30
C THR A 53 -20.81 -90.16 54.25
N ASP A 54 -21.30 -90.32 53.01
CA ASP A 54 -20.61 -91.12 51.98
C ASP A 54 -20.23 -90.36 50.70
N THR A 55 -20.62 -89.08 50.57
CA THR A 55 -20.21 -88.16 49.48
C THR A 55 -20.53 -88.65 48.06
N ASN A 56 -21.37 -89.69 47.93
CA ASN A 56 -21.73 -90.32 46.66
C ASN A 56 -22.72 -89.47 45.84
N GLY A 57 -23.26 -88.41 46.46
CA GLY A 57 -24.16 -87.45 45.86
C GLY A 57 -25.62 -87.82 46.12
N ILE A 58 -26.35 -86.89 46.70
CA ILE A 58 -27.77 -87.04 47.02
C ILE A 58 -28.56 -86.97 45.71
N THR A 59 -29.20 -88.08 45.34
CA THR A 59 -30.06 -88.12 44.15
C THR A 59 -31.46 -87.67 44.50
N THR A 60 -31.96 -86.62 43.85
CA THR A 60 -33.24 -85.99 44.18
C THR A 60 -33.83 -85.22 43.00
N ASN A 61 -35.12 -84.88 43.06
CA ASN A 61 -35.76 -83.99 42.07
C ASN A 61 -35.33 -82.52 42.27
N ALA A 62 -35.58 -81.65 41.28
CA ALA A 62 -35.09 -80.27 41.30
C ALA A 62 -35.73 -79.43 42.41
N ALA A 63 -36.99 -79.67 42.74
CA ALA A 63 -37.72 -78.95 43.79
C ALA A 63 -37.15 -79.27 45.18
N ASP A 64 -36.84 -80.55 45.43
CA ASP A 64 -36.25 -81.01 46.66
C ASP A 64 -34.80 -80.53 46.80
N PHE A 65 -34.03 -80.52 45.71
CA PHE A 65 -32.70 -79.90 45.69
C PHE A 65 -32.76 -78.44 46.15
N LEU A 66 -33.66 -77.64 45.58
CA LEU A 66 -33.80 -76.21 45.94
C LEU A 66 -34.14 -76.00 47.42
N ALA A 67 -34.84 -76.95 48.04
CA ALA A 67 -35.20 -76.90 49.46
C ALA A 67 -34.12 -77.45 50.39
N LEU A 68 -33.39 -78.49 49.99
CA LEU A 68 -32.40 -79.18 50.82
C LEU A 68 -30.98 -78.60 50.66
N ALA A 69 -30.60 -78.09 49.49
CA ALA A 69 -29.26 -77.56 49.24
C ALA A 69 -28.84 -76.41 50.19
N PRO A 70 -29.72 -75.47 50.59
CA PRO A 70 -29.39 -74.45 51.58
C PRO A 70 -29.13 -75.00 52.99
N LYS A 71 -29.49 -76.27 53.26
CA LYS A 71 -29.30 -76.96 54.55
C LYS A 71 -27.96 -77.71 54.62
N ILE A 72 -27.15 -77.65 53.56
CA ILE A 72 -25.82 -78.24 53.54
C ILE A 72 -24.79 -77.16 53.92
N PRO A 73 -23.92 -77.41 54.92
CA PRO A 73 -22.87 -76.46 55.28
C PRO A 73 -21.83 -76.30 54.16
N TRP A 74 -21.34 -75.08 53.96
CA TRP A 74 -20.40 -74.71 52.90
C TRP A 74 -19.06 -75.46 52.91
N TYR A 75 -18.72 -76.16 54.00
CA TYR A 75 -17.47 -76.91 54.16
C TYR A 75 -17.61 -78.41 53.90
N HIS A 76 -18.83 -78.93 53.68
CA HIS A 76 -19.05 -80.34 53.33
C HIS A 76 -19.02 -80.54 51.81
N LYS A 77 -18.35 -81.61 51.36
CA LYS A 77 -18.32 -82.04 49.95
C LYS A 77 -19.56 -82.87 49.61
N THR A 78 -20.73 -82.30 49.85
CA THR A 78 -21.99 -82.95 49.50
C THR A 78 -22.50 -82.35 48.21
N TYR A 79 -22.74 -83.22 47.23
CA TYR A 79 -23.26 -82.83 45.94
C TYR A 79 -24.62 -83.45 45.68
N PHE A 80 -25.35 -82.89 44.74
CA PHE A 80 -26.64 -83.42 44.30
C PHE A 80 -26.54 -83.97 42.88
N ASN A 81 -27.21 -85.10 42.66
CA ASN A 81 -27.50 -85.63 41.34
C ASN A 81 -28.97 -85.34 41.06
N ILE A 82 -29.27 -84.34 40.21
CA ILE A 82 -30.65 -83.91 39.99
C ILE A 82 -31.28 -84.80 38.92
N GLN A 83 -32.37 -85.46 39.26
CA GLN A 83 -33.18 -86.26 38.35
C GLN A 83 -34.58 -85.64 38.23
N ASP A 84 -34.82 -84.90 37.15
CA ASP A 84 -36.12 -84.25 36.90
C ASP A 84 -36.32 -83.98 35.40
N ASN A 85 -37.46 -83.43 35.03
CA ASN A 85 -37.68 -82.91 33.68
C ASN A 85 -36.84 -81.66 33.41
N SER A 86 -36.59 -81.36 32.14
CA SER A 86 -35.68 -80.28 31.73
C SER A 86 -36.10 -78.88 32.20
N GLN A 87 -37.40 -78.59 32.32
CA GLN A 87 -37.88 -77.31 32.85
C GLN A 87 -37.55 -77.15 34.34
N ALA A 88 -37.70 -78.22 35.11
CA ALA A 88 -37.37 -78.25 36.53
C ALA A 88 -35.85 -78.21 36.76
N ILE A 89 -35.07 -78.94 35.95
CA ILE A 89 -33.60 -78.87 35.93
C ILE A 89 -33.13 -77.45 35.64
N ASN A 90 -33.67 -76.78 34.62
CA ASN A 90 -33.33 -75.39 34.29
C ASN A 90 -33.62 -74.43 35.44
N SER A 91 -34.68 -74.67 36.20
CA SER A 91 -35.01 -73.89 37.40
C SER A 91 -33.99 -74.09 38.53
N ALA A 92 -33.47 -75.32 38.71
CA ALA A 92 -32.41 -75.60 39.67
C ALA A 92 -31.05 -74.98 39.26
N LEU A 93 -30.73 -74.99 37.97
CA LEU A 93 -29.49 -74.42 37.43
C LEU A 93 -29.45 -72.88 37.51
N ALA A 94 -30.61 -72.21 37.59
CA ALA A 94 -30.71 -70.77 37.78
C ALA A 94 -30.49 -70.32 39.24
N ALA A 95 -30.46 -71.23 40.21
CA ALA A 95 -30.32 -70.89 41.63
C ALA A 95 -28.86 -70.59 42.00
N PRO A 96 -28.56 -69.68 42.95
CA PRO A 96 -27.18 -69.29 43.31
C PRO A 96 -26.28 -70.43 43.79
N LEU A 97 -26.87 -71.56 44.20
CA LEU A 97 -26.20 -72.73 44.78
C LEU A 97 -25.96 -73.87 43.77
N TYR A 98 -26.10 -73.61 42.46
CA TYR A 98 -25.94 -74.61 41.39
C TYR A 98 -24.56 -75.30 41.38
N TYR A 99 -23.55 -74.70 42.01
CA TYR A 99 -22.21 -75.29 42.18
C TYR A 99 -22.19 -76.53 43.09
N ASN A 100 -23.30 -76.87 43.75
CA ASN A 100 -23.47 -78.12 44.50
C ASN A 100 -24.07 -79.25 43.64
N ILE A 101 -24.27 -79.05 42.34
CA ILE A 101 -24.77 -80.09 41.43
C ILE A 101 -23.56 -80.85 40.84
N ASN A 102 -23.49 -82.16 41.06
CA ASN A 102 -22.42 -83.01 40.53
C ASN A 102 -22.81 -83.69 39.21
N SER A 103 -24.08 -84.01 39.03
CA SER A 103 -24.57 -84.51 37.76
C SER A 103 -26.05 -84.20 37.54
N LEU A 104 -26.45 -84.17 36.28
CA LEU A 104 -27.84 -84.20 35.86
C LEU A 104 -28.16 -85.60 35.34
N ILE A 105 -29.25 -86.18 35.84
CA ILE A 105 -29.84 -87.40 35.30
C ILE A 105 -31.04 -86.95 34.48
N LEU A 106 -30.88 -86.99 33.17
CA LEU A 106 -31.90 -86.54 32.22
C LEU A 106 -33.10 -87.52 32.18
N PRO A 107 -34.25 -87.12 31.61
CA PRO A 107 -35.44 -87.98 31.51
C PRO A 107 -35.21 -89.33 30.82
N ASP A 108 -34.21 -89.42 29.95
CA ASP A 108 -33.77 -90.65 29.28
C ASP A 108 -32.82 -91.52 30.13
N ASN A 109 -32.65 -91.18 31.41
CA ASN A 109 -31.68 -91.72 32.37
C ASN A 109 -30.20 -91.54 31.97
N SER A 110 -29.90 -90.69 30.98
CA SER A 110 -28.52 -90.35 30.68
C SER A 110 -27.94 -89.43 31.75
N VAL A 111 -26.70 -89.69 32.15
CA VAL A 111 -26.02 -88.92 33.19
C VAL A 111 -25.05 -87.94 32.55
N ILE A 112 -25.25 -86.66 32.84
CA ILE A 112 -24.31 -85.59 32.50
C ILE A 112 -23.55 -85.24 33.78
N ALA A 113 -22.34 -85.80 33.90
CA ALA A 113 -21.44 -85.51 35.00
C ALA A 113 -20.75 -84.17 34.78
N PHE A 114 -20.71 -83.35 35.82
CA PHE A 114 -20.01 -82.07 35.84
C PHE A 114 -18.64 -82.22 36.48
N SER A 115 -17.62 -81.66 35.82
CA SER A 115 -16.30 -81.52 36.45
C SER A 115 -16.13 -80.10 36.98
N HIS A 116 -15.84 -79.98 38.28
CA HIS A 116 -15.66 -78.70 38.95
C HIS A 116 -14.20 -78.25 38.84
N ALA A 117 -13.96 -77.11 38.20
CA ALA A 117 -12.63 -76.48 38.19
C ALA A 117 -12.32 -75.90 39.58
N LYS A 118 -11.08 -76.07 40.07
CA LYS A 118 -10.62 -75.42 41.30
C LYS A 118 -10.72 -73.89 41.14
N GLY A 119 -11.67 -73.25 41.81
CA GLY A 119 -11.65 -71.80 42.04
C GLY A 119 -12.59 -70.90 41.22
N GLY A 120 -13.69 -71.41 40.66
CA GLY A 120 -14.73 -70.55 40.08
C GLY A 120 -15.90 -71.38 39.56
N GLY A 121 -17.12 -71.04 39.95
CA GLY A 121 -18.32 -71.89 39.82
C GLY A 121 -18.86 -72.13 38.41
N MET A 122 -18.04 -72.39 37.40
CA MET A 122 -18.52 -72.74 36.04
C MET A 122 -18.42 -74.23 35.77
N ILE A 123 -19.46 -74.78 35.14
CA ILE A 123 -19.62 -76.21 34.84
C ILE A 123 -18.81 -76.56 33.60
N VAL A 124 -18.03 -77.65 33.63
CA VAL A 124 -17.27 -78.14 32.48
C VAL A 124 -17.88 -79.44 31.94
N ILE A 125 -18.17 -79.48 30.65
CA ILE A 125 -18.68 -80.65 29.92
C ILE A 125 -17.73 -81.10 28.80
N ARG A 126 -17.91 -82.33 28.32
CA ARG A 126 -17.32 -82.84 27.08
C ARG A 126 -18.16 -82.44 25.88
N ALA A 127 -17.53 -82.30 24.71
CA ALA A 127 -18.20 -81.79 23.50
C ALA A 127 -19.41 -82.64 23.08
N ASN A 128 -19.30 -83.98 23.23
CA ASN A 128 -20.37 -84.93 22.91
C ASN A 128 -21.56 -84.91 23.87
N GLN A 129 -21.46 -84.20 25.01
CA GLN A 129 -22.58 -84.02 25.93
C GLN A 129 -23.49 -82.86 25.50
N ALA A 130 -23.00 -81.95 24.65
CA ALA A 130 -23.76 -80.77 24.22
C ALA A 130 -25.02 -81.13 23.44
N ALA A 131 -24.93 -82.07 22.49
CA ALA A 131 -26.08 -82.53 21.71
C ALA A 131 -27.20 -83.13 22.58
N LYS A 132 -26.84 -83.76 23.70
CA LYS A 132 -27.81 -84.32 24.65
C LYS A 132 -28.53 -83.24 25.46
N LEU A 133 -27.79 -82.22 25.91
CA LEU A 133 -28.37 -81.04 26.57
C LEU A 133 -29.35 -80.30 25.66
N VAL A 134 -28.99 -80.13 24.39
CA VAL A 134 -29.84 -79.51 23.36
C VAL A 134 -31.11 -80.31 23.13
N ALA A 135 -30.99 -81.63 22.92
CA ALA A 135 -32.13 -82.49 22.63
C ALA A 135 -33.18 -82.49 23.75
N GLU A 136 -32.73 -82.39 25.01
CA GLU A 136 -33.61 -82.35 26.18
C GLU A 136 -34.07 -80.94 26.56
N GLY A 137 -33.57 -79.88 25.91
CA GLY A 137 -33.95 -78.49 26.22
C GLY A 137 -33.31 -77.93 27.50
N VAL A 138 -32.15 -78.46 27.92
CA VAL A 138 -31.44 -78.02 29.12
C VAL A 138 -30.55 -76.81 28.79
N ASN A 139 -30.82 -75.68 29.43
CA ASN A 139 -30.10 -74.42 29.25
C ASN A 139 -29.10 -74.23 30.38
N ILE A 140 -27.81 -74.32 30.07
CA ILE A 140 -26.75 -74.32 31.07
C ILE A 140 -25.50 -73.61 30.55
N ASN A 141 -24.91 -72.78 31.41
CA ASN A 141 -23.63 -72.13 31.11
C ASN A 141 -22.50 -73.11 31.38
N VAL A 142 -21.79 -73.47 30.31
CA VAL A 142 -20.73 -74.47 30.35
C VAL A 142 -19.45 -73.97 29.71
N ASN A 143 -18.34 -74.51 30.19
CA ASN A 143 -17.11 -74.61 29.42
C ASN A 143 -17.04 -75.99 28.78
N VAL A 144 -16.47 -76.05 27.58
CA VAL A 144 -16.17 -77.32 26.93
C VAL A 144 -14.68 -77.55 27.01
N PHE A 145 -14.28 -78.71 27.50
CA PHE A 145 -12.87 -79.10 27.60
C PHE A 145 -12.70 -80.49 26.99
N ASP A 146 -12.20 -80.55 25.76
CA ASP A 146 -12.12 -81.81 25.00
C ASP A 146 -11.04 -81.77 23.91
N SER A 147 -10.80 -82.89 23.25
CA SER A 147 -9.92 -82.96 22.06
C SER A 147 -10.54 -82.20 20.87
N SER A 148 -9.72 -81.59 20.01
CA SER A 148 -10.23 -80.91 18.80
C SER A 148 -11.06 -81.82 17.90
N ALA A 149 -10.74 -83.12 17.86
CA ALA A 149 -11.51 -84.12 17.11
C ALA A 149 -12.95 -84.28 17.65
N ASN A 150 -13.11 -84.28 18.98
CA ASN A 150 -14.42 -84.44 19.61
C ASN A 150 -15.22 -83.13 19.56
N ILE A 151 -14.55 -81.97 19.63
CA ILE A 151 -15.18 -80.67 19.40
C ILE A 151 -15.71 -80.60 17.96
N THR A 152 -14.89 -80.97 16.99
CA THR A 152 -15.26 -81.05 15.56
C THR A 152 -16.46 -81.97 15.33
N ALA A 153 -16.42 -83.19 15.86
CA ALA A 153 -17.48 -84.18 15.67
C ALA A 153 -18.83 -83.76 16.27
N ASN A 154 -18.83 -82.81 17.21
CA ASN A 154 -20.04 -82.35 17.90
C ASN A 154 -20.26 -80.83 17.73
N ALA A 155 -19.66 -80.23 16.71
CA ALA A 155 -19.73 -78.78 16.44
C ALA A 155 -21.18 -78.28 16.30
N ASP A 156 -22.05 -79.01 15.60
CA ASP A 156 -23.49 -78.71 15.46
C ASP A 156 -24.23 -78.73 16.80
N GLY A 157 -23.97 -79.75 17.63
CA GLY A 157 -24.57 -79.85 18.97
C GLY A 157 -24.09 -78.74 19.90
N LEU A 158 -22.83 -78.33 19.77
CA LEU A 158 -22.27 -77.18 20.47
C LEU A 158 -22.90 -75.88 19.99
N ALA A 159 -22.90 -75.62 18.68
CA ALA A 159 -23.51 -74.43 18.08
C ALA A 159 -24.97 -74.25 18.50
N LYS A 160 -25.76 -75.33 18.50
CA LYS A 160 -27.16 -75.32 18.97
C LYS A 160 -27.28 -75.06 20.46
N LEU A 161 -26.38 -75.62 21.29
CA LEU A 161 -26.36 -75.34 22.72
C LEU A 161 -26.05 -73.87 22.99
N LEU A 162 -25.08 -73.30 22.27
CA LEU A 162 -24.74 -71.88 22.32
C LEU A 162 -25.93 -70.99 21.93
N ALA A 163 -26.67 -71.36 20.87
CA ALA A 163 -27.85 -70.64 20.43
C ALA A 163 -29.03 -70.70 21.43
N MET A 164 -29.08 -71.72 22.30
CA MET A 164 -30.08 -71.83 23.37
C MET A 164 -29.73 -70.98 24.61
N SER A 165 -28.46 -70.67 24.84
CA SER A 165 -28.02 -69.89 26.01
C SER A 165 -28.05 -68.38 25.72
N ASN A 166 -29.03 -67.65 26.26
CA ASN A 166 -29.12 -66.20 26.10
C ASN A 166 -28.11 -65.39 26.96
N SER A 167 -27.18 -66.03 27.68
CA SER A 167 -26.15 -65.32 28.46
C SER A 167 -25.02 -66.23 28.98
N HIS A 168 -23.85 -66.10 28.34
CA HIS A 168 -22.47 -66.46 28.77
C HIS A 168 -22.06 -67.95 28.76
N PHE A 169 -21.79 -68.47 27.56
CA PHE A 169 -20.83 -69.57 27.38
C PHE A 169 -19.41 -69.09 27.74
N GLY A 170 -18.67 -69.85 28.57
CA GLY A 170 -17.41 -69.35 29.15
C GLY A 170 -16.20 -69.43 28.19
N ALA A 171 -15.90 -70.62 27.68
CA ALA A 171 -14.92 -70.87 26.60
C ALA A 171 -14.93 -72.34 26.15
N ILE A 172 -14.52 -72.58 24.90
CA ILE A 172 -14.19 -73.92 24.37
C ILE A 172 -12.67 -74.08 24.42
N TYR A 173 -12.20 -75.10 25.13
CA TYR A 173 -10.79 -75.43 25.27
C TYR A 173 -10.49 -76.73 24.54
N SER A 174 -9.62 -76.66 23.54
CA SER A 174 -9.00 -77.86 22.97
C SER A 174 -7.80 -78.29 23.82
N THR A 175 -7.68 -79.61 24.05
CA THR A 175 -6.60 -80.22 24.82
C THR A 175 -5.37 -80.60 24.00
N ASP A 176 -5.51 -80.72 22.68
CA ASP A 176 -4.46 -81.23 21.78
C ASP A 176 -3.98 -80.18 20.77
N GLY A 177 -4.68 -79.04 20.67
CA GLY A 177 -4.30 -77.96 19.77
C GLY A 177 -4.41 -78.29 18.29
N ALA A 178 -5.02 -79.42 17.94
CA ALA A 178 -5.25 -79.78 16.56
C ALA A 178 -6.36 -78.91 15.94
N THR A 179 -6.44 -78.90 14.61
CA THR A 179 -7.39 -78.05 13.90
C THR A 179 -8.84 -78.49 14.14
N ILE A 180 -9.73 -77.52 14.34
CA ILE A 180 -11.16 -77.75 14.51
C ILE A 180 -11.86 -77.47 13.18
N TYR A 181 -12.67 -78.42 12.72
CA TYR A 181 -13.48 -78.27 11.51
C TYR A 181 -14.94 -78.01 11.87
N THR A 182 -15.61 -77.17 11.10
CA THR A 182 -17.02 -76.82 11.31
C THR A 182 -17.72 -76.55 9.97
N THR A 183 -19.05 -76.67 9.92
CA THR A 183 -19.84 -76.18 8.78
C THR A 183 -19.91 -74.64 8.80
N ALA A 184 -20.29 -74.01 7.69
CA ALA A 184 -20.42 -72.55 7.60
C ALA A 184 -21.51 -72.01 8.54
N THR A 185 -22.59 -72.78 8.73
CA THR A 185 -23.69 -72.41 9.65
C THR A 185 -23.25 -72.53 11.11
N ASP A 186 -22.58 -73.63 11.47
CA ASP A 186 -22.11 -73.86 12.85
C ASP A 186 -20.99 -72.89 13.25
N PHE A 187 -20.18 -72.46 12.26
CA PHE A 187 -19.11 -71.49 12.47
C PHE A 187 -19.61 -70.20 13.09
N ILE A 188 -20.76 -69.64 12.67
CA ILE A 188 -21.28 -68.38 13.22
C ILE A 188 -21.49 -68.49 14.74
N ALA A 189 -22.07 -69.60 15.20
CA ALA A 189 -22.33 -69.80 16.62
C ALA A 189 -21.01 -69.96 17.40
N LEU A 190 -20.03 -70.65 16.82
CA LEU A 190 -18.73 -70.90 17.47
C LEU A 190 -17.80 -69.67 17.46
N ALA A 191 -17.80 -68.87 16.39
CA ALA A 191 -16.93 -67.72 16.18
C ALA A 191 -17.32 -66.47 16.99
N THR A 192 -18.53 -66.45 17.55
CA THR A 192 -18.96 -65.40 18.52
C THR A 192 -18.33 -65.59 19.91
N HIS A 193 -17.64 -66.70 20.16
CA HIS A 193 -17.08 -67.06 21.46
C HIS A 193 -15.58 -67.36 21.41
N ARG A 194 -14.92 -67.28 22.57
CA ARG A 194 -13.47 -67.49 22.67
C ARG A 194 -13.14 -68.98 22.64
N ILE A 195 -12.44 -69.42 21.59
CA ILE A 195 -11.90 -70.78 21.47
C ILE A 195 -10.40 -70.73 21.73
N PHE A 196 -9.96 -71.46 22.75
CA PHE A 196 -8.57 -71.45 23.21
C PHE A 196 -7.92 -72.82 23.06
N ASN A 197 -6.63 -72.79 22.75
CA ASN A 197 -5.76 -73.93 22.87
C ASN A 197 -5.05 -73.86 24.23
N GLN A 198 -5.14 -74.93 25.02
CA GLN A 198 -4.33 -75.07 26.24
C GLN A 198 -3.00 -75.72 25.87
N SER A 199 -2.02 -74.90 25.47
CA SER A 199 -0.63 -75.34 25.33
C SER A 199 0.13 -75.13 26.64
N SER A 200 1.21 -75.88 26.86
CA SER A 200 2.11 -75.70 28.02
C SER A 200 2.77 -74.30 28.12
N THR A 201 2.61 -73.46 27.09
CA THR A 201 3.25 -72.14 26.94
C THR A 201 2.27 -70.96 27.01
N GLY A 202 0.99 -71.19 27.27
CA GLY A 202 -0.05 -70.14 27.39
C GLY A 202 -1.24 -70.35 26.45
N SER A 203 -2.31 -69.61 26.70
CA SER A 203 -3.55 -69.67 25.93
C SER A 203 -3.44 -68.90 24.62
N SER A 204 -3.48 -69.60 23.48
CA SER A 204 -3.57 -68.99 22.14
C SER A 204 -4.97 -69.19 21.57
N VAL A 205 -5.44 -68.23 20.75
CA VAL A 205 -6.72 -68.34 20.02
C VAL A 205 -6.62 -69.46 18.99
N VAL A 206 -7.62 -70.34 18.92
CA VAL A 206 -7.70 -71.42 17.92
C VAL A 206 -8.33 -70.86 16.65
N LEU A 207 -7.65 -71.05 15.52
CA LEU A 207 -8.22 -70.76 14.20
C LEU A 207 -9.07 -71.96 13.73
N LEU A 208 -10.25 -71.68 13.17
CA LEU A 208 -11.24 -72.65 12.71
C LEU A 208 -11.13 -72.91 11.21
N ASN A 209 -11.27 -74.16 10.80
CA ASN A 209 -11.46 -74.52 9.39
C ASN A 209 -12.95 -74.68 9.08
N ILE A 210 -13.45 -73.99 8.07
CA ILE A 210 -14.81 -74.19 7.57
C ILE A 210 -14.76 -75.26 6.48
N LYS A 211 -15.48 -76.36 6.66
CA LYS A 211 -15.62 -77.40 5.65
C LYS A 211 -17.07 -77.51 5.19
N ASP A 212 -17.39 -76.88 4.06
CA ASP A 212 -18.76 -76.78 3.57
C ASP A 212 -18.82 -76.59 2.04
N THR A 213 -20.01 -76.70 1.46
CA THR A 213 -20.28 -76.43 0.04
C THR A 213 -20.25 -74.92 -0.25
N VAL A 214 -19.88 -74.53 -1.47
CA VAL A 214 -19.93 -73.12 -1.94
C VAL A 214 -21.30 -72.49 -1.73
N ALA A 215 -22.38 -73.24 -2.02
CA ALA A 215 -23.75 -72.75 -1.85
C ALA A 215 -24.09 -72.44 -0.38
N ALA A 216 -23.62 -73.27 0.56
CA ALA A 216 -23.81 -73.06 1.99
C ALA A 216 -23.00 -71.88 2.51
N ILE A 217 -21.74 -71.73 2.06
CA ILE A 217 -20.90 -70.57 2.39
C ILE A 217 -21.55 -69.28 1.88
N ASN A 218 -22.03 -69.26 0.64
CA ASN A 218 -22.70 -68.08 0.05
C ASN A 218 -24.06 -67.76 0.70
N ALA A 219 -24.81 -68.77 1.14
CA ALA A 219 -26.08 -68.58 1.83
C ALA A 219 -25.92 -68.09 3.28
N THR A 220 -24.71 -68.16 3.82
CA THR A 220 -24.42 -67.78 5.20
C THR A 220 -24.24 -66.26 5.32
N VAL A 221 -25.03 -65.62 6.19
CA VAL A 221 -24.88 -64.18 6.50
C VAL A 221 -23.82 -64.04 7.59
N PHE A 222 -22.61 -63.68 7.20
CA PHE A 222 -21.52 -63.52 8.15
C PHE A 222 -21.59 -62.16 8.85
N THR A 223 -21.92 -62.17 10.14
CA THR A 223 -21.98 -60.97 10.99
C THR A 223 -20.70 -60.87 11.83
N ALA A 224 -19.76 -60.03 11.39
CA ALA A 224 -18.58 -59.54 12.11
C ALA A 224 -17.87 -60.51 13.09
N ASN A 225 -17.04 -61.43 12.58
CA ASN A 225 -15.85 -61.99 13.27
C ASN A 225 -15.10 -62.97 12.35
N PHE A 226 -14.25 -62.47 11.45
CA PHE A 226 -13.58 -63.30 10.44
C PHE A 226 -12.11 -63.61 10.77
N SER A 227 -11.53 -62.90 11.75
CA SER A 227 -10.13 -63.04 12.19
C SER A 227 -9.78 -64.39 12.84
N VAL A 228 -10.72 -65.35 12.87
CA VAL A 228 -10.53 -66.69 13.42
C VAL A 228 -10.66 -67.79 12.35
N ILE A 229 -10.91 -67.44 11.08
CA ILE A 229 -10.93 -68.43 9.98
C ILE A 229 -9.49 -68.74 9.58
N ASN A 230 -9.10 -70.01 9.70
CA ASN A 230 -7.80 -70.51 9.25
C ASN A 230 -7.81 -70.88 7.76
N SER A 231 -8.86 -71.59 7.32
CA SER A 231 -9.04 -71.96 5.92
C SER A 231 -10.48 -72.35 5.62
N LEU A 232 -10.89 -72.19 4.37
CA LEU A 232 -12.10 -72.79 3.80
C LEU A 232 -11.70 -74.06 3.06
N ILE A 233 -12.46 -75.13 3.26
CA ILE A 233 -12.19 -76.44 2.66
C ILE A 233 -13.46 -76.91 1.97
N LEU A 234 -13.41 -76.98 0.65
CA LEU A 234 -14.55 -77.38 -0.15
C LEU A 234 -14.66 -78.92 -0.22
N PRO A 235 -15.84 -79.47 -0.61
CA PRO A 235 -16.06 -80.91 -0.62
C PRO A 235 -15.17 -81.68 -1.60
N ASP A 236 -14.67 -81.01 -2.64
CA ASP A 236 -13.73 -81.52 -3.62
C ASP A 236 -12.28 -81.58 -3.10
N GLY A 237 -12.04 -81.06 -1.89
CA GLY A 237 -10.73 -80.99 -1.25
C GLY A 237 -9.96 -79.70 -1.50
N THR A 238 -10.54 -78.74 -2.24
CA THR A 238 -9.93 -77.41 -2.45
C THR A 238 -9.80 -76.68 -1.12
N VAL A 239 -8.60 -76.18 -0.81
CA VAL A 239 -8.29 -75.45 0.43
C VAL A 239 -7.95 -74.01 0.09
N ILE A 240 -8.71 -73.06 0.65
CA ILE A 240 -8.44 -71.63 0.56
C ILE A 240 -7.93 -71.17 1.93
N PRO A 241 -6.61 -71.01 2.12
CA PRO A 241 -6.03 -70.60 3.39
C PRO A 241 -6.16 -69.08 3.61
N SER A 242 -6.39 -68.69 4.86
CA SER A 242 -6.22 -67.29 5.28
C SER A 242 -4.73 -66.93 5.44
N ASN A 243 -4.43 -65.64 5.37
CA ASN A 243 -3.08 -65.10 5.56
C ASN A 243 -2.78 -64.75 7.04
N LEU A 244 -3.56 -65.27 7.98
CA LEU A 244 -3.38 -64.99 9.40
C LEU A 244 -2.19 -65.79 9.96
N SER A 245 -1.16 -65.09 10.45
CA SER A 245 -0.09 -65.72 11.23
C SER A 245 -0.39 -65.67 12.73
N ALA A 246 -0.05 -66.74 13.46
CA ALA A 246 -0.27 -66.84 14.91
C ALA A 246 0.44 -65.75 15.73
N THR A 247 1.44 -65.06 15.15
CA THR A 247 2.23 -63.99 15.78
C THR A 247 1.54 -62.63 15.72
N TYR A 248 0.60 -62.43 14.78
CA TYR A 248 -0.04 -61.13 14.52
C TYR A 248 -1.18 -60.79 15.50
N LEU A 249 -1.76 -61.79 16.16
CA LEU A 249 -2.93 -61.65 17.03
C LEU A 249 -2.70 -60.89 18.35
N GLY A 250 -1.46 -60.45 18.62
CA GLY A 250 -1.13 -59.60 19.78
C GLY A 250 -1.56 -58.13 19.63
N GLN A 251 -1.80 -57.65 18.40
CA GLN A 251 -2.21 -56.27 18.11
C GLN A 251 -3.49 -56.16 17.26
N VAL A 252 -4.10 -57.27 16.89
CA VAL A 252 -5.36 -57.29 16.13
C VAL A 252 -6.52 -56.99 17.07
N TYR A 253 -7.18 -55.84 16.85
CA TYR A 253 -8.47 -55.55 17.46
C TYR A 253 -9.44 -56.71 17.10
N PRO A 254 -10.14 -57.32 18.07
CA PRO A 254 -10.95 -58.53 17.86
C PRO A 254 -12.26 -58.27 17.09
N TYR A 255 -12.24 -57.38 16.10
CA TYR A 255 -13.39 -56.91 15.34
C TYR A 255 -13.03 -56.58 13.87
N SER A 256 -12.15 -57.35 13.22
CA SER A 256 -12.01 -57.21 11.77
C SER A 256 -13.19 -57.90 11.06
N ALA A 257 -13.83 -57.14 10.16
CA ALA A 257 -15.04 -57.54 9.45
C ALA A 257 -14.73 -58.25 8.11
N SER A 258 -13.51 -58.76 7.91
CA SER A 258 -13.06 -59.41 6.67
C SER A 258 -12.08 -60.56 6.92
N MET A 259 -12.01 -61.50 5.96
CA MET A 259 -11.02 -62.59 5.95
C MET A 259 -9.74 -62.10 5.27
N ASP A 260 -8.60 -62.18 5.97
CA ASP A 260 -7.29 -61.87 5.40
C ASP A 260 -6.83 -63.00 4.48
N LEU A 261 -6.51 -62.69 3.23
CA LEU A 261 -6.08 -63.64 2.20
C LEU A 261 -4.79 -63.16 1.53
N THR A 262 -4.00 -64.09 1.00
CA THR A 262 -2.99 -63.75 -0.03
C THR A 262 -3.71 -63.44 -1.35
N ALA A 263 -3.03 -62.77 -2.29
CA ALA A 263 -3.62 -62.47 -3.60
C ALA A 263 -4.03 -63.76 -4.31
N GLN A 264 -3.21 -64.82 -4.22
CA GLN A 264 -3.50 -66.13 -4.81
C GLN A 264 -4.68 -66.85 -4.13
N SER A 265 -4.81 -66.74 -2.81
CA SER A 265 -5.97 -67.29 -2.08
C SER A 265 -7.26 -66.57 -2.47
N ALA A 266 -7.22 -65.25 -2.67
CA ALA A 266 -8.37 -64.48 -3.12
C ALA A 266 -8.80 -64.86 -4.55
N VAL A 267 -7.84 -65.09 -5.46
CA VAL A 267 -8.14 -65.63 -6.80
C VAL A 267 -8.79 -67.00 -6.73
N SER A 268 -8.26 -67.88 -5.87
CA SER A 268 -8.83 -69.22 -5.67
C SER A 268 -10.26 -69.13 -5.15
N LEU A 269 -10.53 -68.22 -4.21
CA LEU A 269 -11.87 -67.94 -3.70
C LEU A 269 -12.83 -67.43 -4.78
N ALA A 270 -12.35 -66.52 -5.64
CA ALA A 270 -13.11 -65.99 -6.76
C ALA A 270 -13.50 -67.09 -7.76
N HIS A 271 -12.54 -67.96 -8.10
CA HIS A 271 -12.73 -69.06 -9.05
C HIS A 271 -13.77 -70.07 -8.56
N GLU A 272 -13.78 -70.35 -7.26
CA GLU A 272 -14.78 -71.22 -6.62
C GLU A 272 -16.17 -70.55 -6.48
N GLY A 273 -16.33 -69.29 -6.88
CA GLY A 273 -17.62 -68.60 -6.90
C GLY A 273 -18.16 -68.20 -5.53
N ILE A 274 -17.28 -68.01 -4.54
CA ILE A 274 -17.66 -67.56 -3.20
C ILE A 274 -17.76 -66.04 -3.21
N THR A 275 -18.95 -65.48 -3.00
CA THR A 275 -19.24 -64.04 -3.17
C THR A 275 -19.72 -63.35 -1.89
N SER A 276 -20.05 -64.10 -0.83
CA SER A 276 -20.63 -63.55 0.41
C SER A 276 -19.59 -63.08 1.42
N LEU A 277 -18.32 -63.45 1.24
CA LEU A 277 -17.26 -63.20 2.22
C LEU A 277 -16.55 -61.87 1.96
N PRO A 278 -16.63 -60.87 2.84
CA PRO A 278 -15.74 -59.70 2.77
C PRO A 278 -14.30 -60.15 2.98
N ILE A 279 -13.40 -59.73 2.09
CA ILE A 279 -11.98 -60.09 2.15
C ILE A 279 -11.09 -58.87 2.24
N THR A 280 -9.97 -59.05 2.93
CA THR A 280 -8.81 -58.16 2.88
C THR A 280 -7.67 -58.95 2.25
N VAL A 281 -6.96 -58.38 1.28
CA VAL A 281 -5.85 -59.05 0.60
C VAL A 281 -4.55 -58.48 1.12
N SER A 282 -3.74 -59.27 1.83
CA SER A 282 -2.40 -58.89 2.26
C SER A 282 -1.37 -59.74 1.53
N ASP A 283 -0.51 -59.12 0.71
CA ASP A 283 0.52 -59.83 -0.05
C ASP A 283 1.63 -58.86 -0.52
N SER A 284 2.65 -59.36 -1.21
CA SER A 284 3.67 -58.54 -1.87
C SER A 284 3.10 -57.81 -3.09
N SER A 285 3.67 -56.66 -3.42
CA SER A 285 3.24 -55.82 -4.54
C SER A 285 3.25 -56.58 -5.87
N VAL A 286 4.22 -57.50 -6.06
CA VAL A 286 4.30 -58.40 -7.23
C VAL A 286 3.10 -59.34 -7.33
N ASN A 287 2.71 -59.97 -6.22
CA ASN A 287 1.62 -60.95 -6.22
C ASN A 287 0.25 -60.27 -6.37
N ILE A 288 0.08 -59.09 -5.78
CA ILE A 288 -1.13 -58.27 -5.96
C ILE A 288 -1.24 -57.85 -7.42
N SER A 289 -0.15 -57.32 -8.01
CA SER A 289 -0.09 -56.88 -9.41
C SER A 289 -0.42 -58.01 -10.39
N ALA A 290 0.13 -59.21 -10.16
CA ALA A 290 -0.10 -60.38 -11.02
C ALA A 290 -1.57 -60.84 -11.05
N ASN A 291 -2.35 -60.48 -10.02
CA ASN A 291 -3.74 -60.90 -9.85
C ASN A 291 -4.73 -59.73 -9.85
N ALA A 292 -4.27 -58.51 -10.17
CA ALA A 292 -5.02 -57.27 -9.97
C ALA A 292 -6.39 -57.26 -10.67
N ASP A 293 -6.50 -57.80 -11.89
CA ASP A 293 -7.76 -57.86 -12.63
C ASP A 293 -8.80 -58.74 -11.94
N VAL A 294 -8.37 -59.87 -11.38
CA VAL A 294 -9.26 -60.77 -10.64
C VAL A 294 -9.67 -60.12 -9.32
N LEU A 295 -8.74 -59.47 -8.63
CA LEU A 295 -9.02 -58.73 -7.41
C LEU A 295 -10.01 -57.59 -7.65
N ALA A 296 -9.87 -56.85 -8.75
CA ALA A 296 -10.81 -55.80 -9.15
C ALA A 296 -12.22 -56.36 -9.43
N ALA A 297 -12.30 -57.55 -10.05
CA ALA A 297 -13.58 -58.21 -10.34
C ALA A 297 -14.34 -58.66 -9.09
N LEU A 298 -13.68 -58.75 -7.92
CA LEU A 298 -14.34 -59.02 -6.64
C LEU A 298 -15.23 -57.86 -6.18
N GLY A 299 -15.00 -56.64 -6.68
CA GLY A 299 -15.85 -55.48 -6.42
C GLY A 299 -16.05 -55.20 -4.93
N SER A 300 -17.31 -55.14 -4.47
CA SER A 300 -17.64 -54.87 -3.06
C SER A 300 -17.19 -55.95 -2.08
N GLN A 301 -16.83 -57.14 -2.59
CA GLN A 301 -16.29 -58.22 -1.78
C GLN A 301 -14.87 -57.90 -1.27
N LEU A 302 -14.10 -57.15 -2.06
CA LEU A 302 -12.78 -56.67 -1.66
C LEU A 302 -12.94 -55.40 -0.79
N ILE A 303 -12.63 -55.54 0.48
CA ILE A 303 -12.73 -54.46 1.46
C ILE A 303 -11.47 -53.61 1.44
N GLU A 304 -10.32 -54.27 1.48
CA GLU A 304 -9.01 -53.65 1.62
C GLU A 304 -7.91 -54.51 0.95
N ILE A 305 -6.84 -53.88 0.48
CA ILE A 305 -5.60 -54.49 0.03
C ILE A 305 -4.50 -53.92 0.91
N LEU A 306 -3.69 -54.78 1.53
CA LEU A 306 -2.51 -54.45 2.32
C LEU A 306 -1.26 -54.88 1.54
N ASP A 307 -0.52 -53.90 1.01
CA ASP A 307 0.79 -54.17 0.43
C ASP A 307 1.82 -54.35 1.56
N SER A 308 2.52 -55.48 1.51
CA SER A 308 3.51 -55.88 2.52
C SER A 308 4.92 -55.37 2.22
N ASP A 309 5.15 -54.79 1.04
CA ASP A 309 6.42 -54.17 0.67
C ASP A 309 6.21 -52.73 0.15
N THR A 310 7.28 -52.10 -0.32
CA THR A 310 7.28 -50.71 -0.78
C THR A 310 7.37 -50.58 -2.29
N ASP A 311 7.34 -51.70 -3.02
CA ASP A 311 7.35 -51.67 -4.47
C ASP A 311 6.00 -51.14 -4.98
N GLY A 312 5.97 -50.65 -6.23
CA GLY A 312 4.75 -50.09 -6.80
C GLY A 312 3.87 -51.15 -7.48
N LEU A 313 2.56 -51.13 -7.19
CA LEU A 313 1.55 -51.98 -7.81
C LEU A 313 1.41 -51.70 -9.30
N THR A 314 1.78 -52.65 -10.15
CA THR A 314 1.67 -52.52 -11.60
C THR A 314 0.32 -53.04 -12.09
N THR A 315 -0.47 -52.18 -12.77
CA THR A 315 -1.84 -52.54 -13.18
C THR A 315 -2.30 -51.78 -14.43
N THR A 316 -3.46 -52.11 -14.98
CA THR A 316 -4.10 -51.36 -16.10
C THR A 316 -4.89 -50.16 -15.58
N ALA A 317 -5.21 -49.18 -16.42
CA ALA A 317 -5.97 -48.01 -15.99
C ALA A 317 -7.39 -48.36 -15.50
N ALA A 318 -8.01 -49.36 -16.13
CA ALA A 318 -9.31 -49.89 -15.74
C ALA A 318 -9.26 -50.53 -14.35
N THR A 319 -8.25 -51.36 -14.12
CA THR A 319 -8.06 -52.09 -12.87
C THR A 319 -7.65 -51.14 -11.73
N TYR A 320 -6.81 -50.14 -12.00
CA TYR A 320 -6.57 -49.04 -11.06
C TYR A 320 -7.88 -48.38 -10.63
N SER A 321 -8.77 -48.04 -11.57
CA SER A 321 -10.06 -47.40 -11.25
C SER A 321 -10.95 -48.25 -10.35
N ALA A 322 -10.76 -49.57 -10.31
CA ALA A 322 -11.53 -50.48 -9.46
C ALA A 322 -10.87 -50.74 -8.09
N LEU A 323 -9.53 -50.63 -8.01
CA LEU A 323 -8.76 -50.91 -6.81
C LEU A 323 -8.42 -49.64 -6.00
N VAL A 324 -8.39 -48.48 -6.65
CA VAL A 324 -8.05 -47.21 -6.00
C VAL A 324 -9.01 -46.92 -4.83
N GLY A 325 -8.46 -46.57 -3.67
CA GLY A 325 -9.21 -46.37 -2.43
C GLY A 325 -9.50 -47.65 -1.63
N LYS A 326 -9.05 -48.82 -2.10
CA LYS A 326 -9.05 -50.09 -1.35
C LYS A 326 -7.67 -50.44 -0.82
N THR A 327 -6.61 -49.79 -1.27
CA THR A 327 -5.21 -50.12 -0.96
C THR A 327 -4.66 -49.37 0.27
N PHE A 328 -3.86 -50.06 1.07
CA PHE A 328 -3.17 -49.59 2.27
C PHE A 328 -1.79 -50.28 2.33
N VAL A 329 -0.78 -49.66 2.95
CA VAL A 329 0.56 -50.25 3.12
C VAL A 329 0.77 -50.52 4.61
N GLU A 330 1.13 -51.75 4.97
CA GLU A 330 1.27 -52.16 6.36
C GLU A 330 2.71 -51.98 6.86
N GLY A 331 2.95 -51.12 7.86
CA GLY A 331 4.25 -51.02 8.55
C GLY A 331 4.94 -49.64 8.61
N ALA A 332 4.39 -48.58 8.00
CA ALA A 332 4.90 -47.23 8.19
C ALA A 332 4.34 -46.62 9.50
N SER A 333 5.18 -46.56 10.53
CA SER A 333 4.84 -45.89 11.79
C SER A 333 4.59 -44.40 11.55
N TYR A 334 3.33 -43.99 11.62
CA TYR A 334 2.82 -42.61 11.62
C TYR A 334 3.36 -41.67 10.52
N ALA A 335 2.43 -41.36 9.61
CA ALA A 335 2.49 -40.43 8.48
C ALA A 335 2.89 -41.08 7.15
N TYR A 336 2.26 -40.57 6.09
CA TYR A 336 2.50 -40.82 4.66
C TYR A 336 1.66 -41.92 4.01
N ARG A 337 0.36 -41.63 3.82
CA ARG A 337 -0.52 -42.29 2.84
C ARG A 337 -0.09 -41.83 1.44
N MET A 338 0.67 -42.62 0.68
CA MET A 338 0.69 -42.50 -0.79
C MET A 338 0.91 -43.89 -1.38
N GLU A 339 -0.09 -44.34 -2.15
CA GLU A 339 -0.11 -45.59 -2.91
C GLU A 339 0.82 -45.42 -4.13
N TYR A 340 1.62 -46.41 -4.48
CA TYR A 340 2.51 -46.35 -5.65
C TYR A 340 1.93 -47.20 -6.78
N PHE A 341 0.92 -46.73 -7.52
CA PHE A 341 0.45 -47.45 -8.70
C PHE A 341 1.31 -47.13 -9.94
N ASN A 342 1.82 -48.17 -10.60
CA ASN A 342 2.45 -48.08 -11.92
C ASN A 342 1.43 -48.52 -12.97
N ILE A 343 0.89 -47.58 -13.73
CA ILE A 343 -0.20 -47.88 -14.68
C ILE A 343 0.40 -48.23 -16.03
N LYS A 344 0.28 -49.51 -16.42
CA LYS A 344 0.73 -50.02 -17.70
C LYS A 344 -0.44 -50.21 -18.64
N ASP A 345 -0.65 -49.26 -19.56
CA ASP A 345 -1.79 -49.30 -20.47
C ASP A 345 -1.54 -48.53 -21.78
N THR A 346 -2.47 -48.69 -22.74
CA THR A 346 -2.46 -47.95 -24.00
C THR A 346 -2.93 -46.50 -23.81
N PRO A 347 -2.47 -45.53 -24.62
CA PRO A 347 -2.95 -44.15 -24.58
C PRO A 347 -4.48 -44.01 -24.63
N GLN A 348 -5.14 -44.86 -25.42
CA GLN A 348 -6.61 -44.86 -25.54
C GLN A 348 -7.28 -45.21 -24.20
N ASN A 349 -6.76 -46.20 -23.49
CA ASN A 349 -7.31 -46.61 -22.19
C ASN A 349 -6.99 -45.58 -21.10
N ILE A 350 -5.77 -45.02 -21.09
CA ILE A 350 -5.41 -43.94 -20.15
C ILE A 350 -6.38 -42.76 -20.33
N ASN A 351 -6.69 -42.37 -21.57
CA ASN A 351 -7.68 -41.34 -21.84
C ASN A 351 -9.09 -41.74 -21.38
N ALA A 352 -9.52 -42.98 -21.61
CA ALA A 352 -10.85 -43.46 -21.21
C ALA A 352 -11.06 -43.41 -19.68
N PHE A 353 -9.98 -43.60 -18.91
CA PHE A 353 -10.00 -43.58 -17.43
C PHE A 353 -9.41 -42.29 -16.84
N ALA A 354 -9.10 -41.28 -17.66
CA ALA A 354 -8.47 -40.04 -17.22
C ALA A 354 -9.29 -39.29 -16.16
N ALA A 355 -10.63 -39.36 -16.22
CA ALA A 355 -11.50 -38.75 -15.21
C ALA A 355 -11.28 -39.33 -13.80
N THR A 356 -10.97 -40.62 -13.70
CA THR A 356 -10.63 -41.26 -12.42
C THR A 356 -9.21 -40.89 -12.01
N LEU A 357 -8.25 -40.96 -12.94
CA LEU A 357 -6.84 -40.61 -12.70
C LEU A 357 -6.69 -39.17 -12.22
N ASN A 358 -7.43 -38.24 -12.83
CA ASN A 358 -7.46 -36.83 -12.46
C ASN A 358 -8.11 -36.56 -11.10
N GLN A 359 -8.99 -37.42 -10.60
CA GLN A 359 -9.65 -37.23 -9.31
C GLN A 359 -8.87 -37.82 -8.14
N GLN A 360 -8.13 -38.89 -8.39
CA GLN A 360 -7.48 -39.67 -7.33
C GLN A 360 -5.98 -39.34 -7.20
N GLY A 361 -5.28 -39.02 -8.30
CA GLY A 361 -3.92 -38.46 -8.28
C GLY A 361 -2.82 -39.35 -7.66
N THR A 362 -3.07 -40.64 -7.38
CA THR A 362 -2.19 -41.51 -6.57
C THR A 362 -1.38 -42.53 -7.37
N PHE A 363 -0.97 -42.22 -8.60
CA PHE A 363 -0.10 -43.10 -9.38
C PHE A 363 1.33 -42.54 -9.45
N SER A 364 2.33 -43.43 -9.47
CA SER A 364 3.76 -43.09 -9.47
C SER A 364 4.37 -43.09 -10.87
N SER A 365 3.84 -43.89 -11.78
CA SER A 365 4.30 -43.86 -13.17
C SER A 365 3.24 -44.35 -14.15
N LEU A 366 3.36 -43.91 -15.39
CA LEU A 366 2.65 -44.44 -16.55
C LEU A 366 3.65 -45.21 -17.41
N ILE A 367 3.38 -46.48 -17.67
CA ILE A 367 4.22 -47.35 -18.49
C ILE A 367 3.50 -47.54 -19.84
N LEU A 368 4.04 -46.94 -20.89
CA LEU A 368 3.44 -47.00 -22.22
C LEU A 368 3.81 -48.31 -22.95
N PRO A 369 3.08 -48.68 -24.03
CA PRO A 369 3.32 -49.92 -24.78
C PRO A 369 4.71 -50.00 -25.44
N ASP A 370 5.36 -48.86 -25.70
CA ASP A 370 6.73 -48.77 -26.21
C ASP A 370 7.79 -49.10 -25.13
N GLY A 371 7.37 -49.31 -23.88
CA GLY A 371 8.21 -49.57 -22.73
C GLY A 371 8.72 -48.31 -22.03
N SER A 372 8.32 -47.12 -22.47
CA SER A 372 8.66 -45.88 -21.77
C SER A 372 7.92 -45.76 -20.45
N VAL A 373 8.62 -45.23 -19.45
CA VAL A 373 8.10 -45.01 -18.10
C VAL A 373 8.10 -43.51 -17.88
N LEU A 374 6.91 -42.95 -17.67
CA LEU A 374 6.69 -41.54 -17.42
C LEU A 374 6.43 -41.38 -15.94
N HIS A 375 7.31 -40.68 -15.24
CA HIS A 375 7.29 -40.61 -13.80
C HIS A 375 6.39 -39.48 -13.32
N ALA A 376 5.34 -39.84 -12.58
CA ALA A 376 4.59 -38.86 -11.82
C ALA A 376 5.37 -38.55 -10.54
N MET A 377 5.85 -37.31 -10.42
CA MET A 377 6.62 -36.85 -9.28
C MET A 377 5.76 -36.73 -8.02
N ASN A 378 6.31 -37.19 -6.90
CA ASN A 378 5.78 -36.89 -5.57
C ASN A 378 6.27 -35.50 -5.14
N VAL A 379 5.45 -34.47 -5.33
CA VAL A 379 5.75 -33.13 -4.80
C VAL A 379 5.69 -33.11 -3.26
N PRO A 380 6.65 -32.46 -2.58
CA PRO A 380 6.69 -32.41 -1.13
C PRO A 380 5.59 -31.49 -0.55
N PHE A 381 4.63 -32.13 0.12
CA PHE A 381 3.69 -31.59 1.13
C PHE A 381 2.62 -30.56 0.67
N SER A 382 1.38 -30.86 1.08
CA SER A 382 0.24 -29.95 1.36
C SER A 382 -0.85 -29.69 0.31
N PHE A 383 -0.82 -30.29 -0.88
CA PHE A 383 -1.92 -30.15 -1.86
C PHE A 383 -2.85 -31.37 -1.90
N PRO A 384 -4.18 -31.18 -1.99
CA PRO A 384 -5.10 -32.27 -2.30
C PRO A 384 -4.79 -32.78 -3.71
N ILE A 385 -4.65 -34.10 -3.81
CA ILE A 385 -4.08 -34.88 -4.91
C ILE A 385 -4.94 -34.77 -6.19
N ALA A 386 -4.65 -33.75 -7.01
CA ALA A 386 -5.00 -33.58 -8.43
C ALA A 386 -4.49 -32.20 -8.87
N PRO A 387 -3.68 -32.08 -9.94
CA PRO A 387 -3.31 -33.07 -10.97
C PRO A 387 -1.97 -33.77 -10.66
N ALA A 388 -1.62 -34.79 -11.45
CA ALA A 388 -0.31 -35.44 -11.36
C ALA A 388 0.80 -34.52 -11.89
N PHE A 389 1.92 -34.47 -11.17
CA PHE A 389 3.10 -33.69 -11.55
C PHE A 389 4.06 -34.54 -12.38
N PHE A 390 4.56 -34.01 -13.49
CA PHE A 390 5.57 -34.63 -14.34
C PHE A 390 6.74 -33.65 -14.51
N ASP A 391 7.93 -34.13 -14.90
CA ASP A 391 8.90 -33.21 -15.51
C ASP A 391 8.38 -32.73 -16.87
N ALA A 392 9.03 -31.69 -17.42
CA ALA A 392 8.59 -31.11 -18.69
C ALA A 392 8.66 -32.14 -19.83
N ALA A 393 9.68 -33.01 -19.85
CA ALA A 393 9.90 -33.99 -20.91
C ALA A 393 8.81 -35.07 -20.92
N ASP A 394 8.45 -35.60 -19.75
CA ASP A 394 7.42 -36.61 -19.58
C ASP A 394 6.03 -36.05 -19.90
N ALA A 395 5.74 -34.81 -19.48
CA ALA A 395 4.50 -34.11 -19.84
C ALA A 395 4.33 -33.95 -21.35
N ILE A 396 5.40 -33.56 -22.05
CA ILE A 396 5.40 -33.42 -23.51
C ILE A 396 5.24 -34.78 -24.18
N LYS A 397 5.92 -35.81 -23.65
CA LYS A 397 5.81 -37.17 -24.17
C LYS A 397 4.38 -37.73 -24.03
N LEU A 398 3.69 -37.47 -22.92
CA LEU A 398 2.26 -37.83 -22.76
C LEU A 398 1.41 -37.27 -23.90
N TYR A 399 1.59 -35.99 -24.19
CA TYR A 399 0.85 -35.30 -25.25
C TYR A 399 1.19 -35.89 -26.64
N GLN A 400 2.47 -36.12 -26.93
CA GLN A 400 2.93 -36.68 -28.21
C GLN A 400 2.40 -38.10 -28.46
N GLU A 401 2.21 -38.89 -27.40
CA GLU A 401 1.64 -40.24 -27.45
C GLU A 401 0.09 -40.23 -27.51
N GLY A 402 -0.54 -39.05 -27.57
CA GLY A 402 -1.98 -38.88 -27.72
C GLY A 402 -2.79 -39.01 -26.43
N ILE A 403 -2.14 -38.91 -25.26
CA ILE A 403 -2.82 -38.89 -23.95
C ILE A 403 -3.20 -37.44 -23.66
N THR A 404 -4.40 -37.02 -24.07
CA THR A 404 -4.84 -35.62 -24.01
C THR A 404 -5.92 -35.34 -22.96
N ALA A 405 -6.53 -36.38 -22.38
CA ALA A 405 -7.62 -36.23 -21.40
C ALA A 405 -7.13 -36.16 -19.93
N LEU A 406 -5.86 -36.52 -19.68
CA LEU A 406 -5.24 -36.49 -18.36
C LEU A 406 -4.74 -35.08 -18.04
N SER A 407 -5.21 -34.46 -16.97
CA SER A 407 -4.74 -33.16 -16.52
C SER A 407 -3.29 -33.26 -16.01
N VAL A 408 -2.41 -32.41 -16.53
CA VAL A 408 -0.97 -32.45 -16.25
C VAL A 408 -0.53 -31.19 -15.51
N ALA A 409 0.18 -31.37 -14.40
CA ALA A 409 1.03 -30.36 -13.80
C ALA A 409 2.49 -30.65 -14.14
N VAL A 410 3.30 -29.62 -14.33
CA VAL A 410 4.75 -29.76 -14.56
C VAL A 410 5.52 -29.19 -13.38
N TYR A 411 6.47 -29.96 -12.85
CA TYR A 411 7.40 -29.57 -11.78
C TYR A 411 8.83 -29.84 -12.26
N ASP A 412 9.55 -28.80 -12.64
CA ASP A 412 10.89 -28.93 -13.25
C ASP A 412 11.75 -27.68 -13.03
N SER A 413 13.03 -27.70 -13.36
CA SER A 413 13.90 -26.52 -13.30
C SER A 413 13.47 -25.47 -14.32
N SER A 414 13.70 -24.19 -13.98
CA SER A 414 13.37 -23.08 -14.90
C SER A 414 14.09 -23.23 -16.24
N ALA A 415 15.30 -23.81 -16.25
CA ALA A 415 16.05 -24.11 -17.47
C ALA A 415 15.34 -25.14 -18.37
N ASN A 416 14.81 -26.22 -17.80
CA ASN A 416 14.09 -27.24 -18.54
C ASN A 416 12.73 -26.74 -19.04
N ILE A 417 12.02 -25.93 -18.23
CA ILE A 417 10.79 -25.28 -18.67
C ILE A 417 11.08 -24.34 -19.85
N SER A 418 12.15 -23.54 -19.76
CA SER A 418 12.58 -22.62 -20.83
C SER A 418 12.91 -23.36 -22.13
N ALA A 419 13.69 -24.44 -22.04
CA ALA A 419 14.11 -25.23 -23.19
C ALA A 419 12.94 -25.93 -23.91
N ASN A 420 11.78 -26.04 -23.24
CA ASN A 420 10.60 -26.72 -23.75
C ASN A 420 9.35 -25.83 -23.80
N ALA A 421 9.49 -24.51 -23.72
CA ALA A 421 8.36 -23.57 -23.62
C ALA A 421 7.34 -23.76 -24.76
N ASP A 422 7.78 -23.70 -26.02
CA ASP A 422 6.95 -23.93 -27.22
C ASP A 422 6.17 -25.26 -27.14
N ALA A 423 6.81 -26.33 -26.67
CA ALA A 423 6.22 -27.67 -26.59
C ALA A 423 5.21 -27.77 -25.45
N LEU A 424 5.48 -27.15 -24.30
CA LEU A 424 4.55 -27.06 -23.17
C LEU A 424 3.30 -26.26 -23.54
N VAL A 425 3.43 -25.23 -24.37
CA VAL A 425 2.29 -24.46 -24.90
C VAL A 425 1.39 -25.31 -25.79
N GLN A 426 1.98 -26.21 -26.59
CA GLN A 426 1.22 -27.13 -27.46
C GLN A 426 0.36 -28.14 -26.68
N ILE A 427 0.73 -28.48 -25.44
CA ILE A 427 -0.09 -29.29 -24.52
C ILE A 427 -1.46 -28.61 -24.29
N GLY A 428 -1.49 -27.27 -24.32
CA GLY A 428 -2.73 -26.49 -24.30
C GLY A 428 -3.53 -26.67 -23.01
N GLY A 429 -4.85 -26.88 -23.14
CA GLY A 429 -5.76 -26.97 -21.99
C GLY A 429 -5.49 -28.13 -21.04
N GLN A 430 -4.69 -29.11 -21.47
CA GLN A 430 -4.25 -30.23 -20.64
C GLN A 430 -3.23 -29.79 -19.57
N LEU A 431 -2.42 -28.76 -19.86
CA LEU A 431 -1.47 -28.18 -18.90
C LEU A 431 -2.22 -27.24 -17.95
N VAL A 432 -2.39 -27.69 -16.72
CA VAL A 432 -3.21 -26.97 -15.74
C VAL A 432 -2.38 -26.23 -14.69
N LYS A 433 -1.12 -26.63 -14.48
CA LYS A 433 -0.19 -25.98 -13.55
C LYS A 433 1.26 -26.17 -13.98
N LEU A 434 2.10 -25.18 -13.72
CA LEU A 434 3.54 -25.19 -13.87
C LEU A 434 4.18 -24.72 -12.55
N GLU A 435 5.25 -25.38 -12.14
CA GLU A 435 6.05 -25.02 -10.98
C GLU A 435 7.53 -25.19 -11.30
N ALA A 436 8.31 -24.15 -11.01
CA ALA A 436 9.76 -24.20 -11.14
C ALA A 436 10.40 -24.73 -9.84
N THR A 437 11.41 -25.59 -9.95
CA THR A 437 12.18 -26.09 -8.79
C THR A 437 13.17 -25.07 -8.23
N ASP A 438 13.40 -23.99 -8.96
CA ASP A 438 14.36 -22.93 -8.65
C ASP A 438 13.73 -21.55 -8.90
N THR A 439 14.45 -20.50 -8.50
CA THR A 439 13.97 -19.11 -8.60
C THR A 439 14.49 -18.37 -9.82
N ASN A 440 15.16 -19.05 -10.77
CA ASN A 440 15.66 -18.39 -11.96
C ASN A 440 14.50 -18.06 -12.91
N GLY A 441 14.66 -17.00 -13.70
CA GLY A 441 13.65 -16.61 -14.68
C GLY A 441 13.52 -17.63 -15.82
N ILE A 442 12.28 -17.91 -16.23
CA ILE A 442 11.96 -18.77 -17.37
C ILE A 442 12.08 -17.96 -18.65
N THR A 443 12.87 -18.43 -19.61
CA THR A 443 13.03 -17.76 -20.90
C THR A 443 11.98 -18.27 -21.89
N ALA A 444 11.24 -17.35 -22.50
CA ALA A 444 10.15 -17.67 -23.43
C ALA A 444 9.95 -16.55 -24.45
N ASN A 445 9.45 -16.86 -25.65
CA ASN A 445 8.96 -15.84 -26.58
C ASN A 445 7.63 -15.24 -26.06
N VAL A 446 7.13 -14.16 -26.67
CA VAL A 446 5.91 -13.48 -26.20
C VAL A 446 4.69 -14.39 -26.22
N ALA A 447 4.53 -15.20 -27.27
CA ALA A 447 3.39 -16.10 -27.40
C ALA A 447 3.40 -17.18 -26.32
N ASP A 448 4.57 -17.76 -26.06
CA ASP A 448 4.75 -18.77 -25.03
C ASP A 448 4.55 -18.20 -23.64
N PHE A 449 5.13 -17.04 -23.36
CA PHE A 449 4.93 -16.33 -22.09
C PHE A 449 3.43 -16.15 -21.80
N LEU A 450 2.66 -15.61 -22.74
CA LEU A 450 1.23 -15.35 -22.53
C LEU A 450 0.41 -16.63 -22.30
N ALA A 451 0.85 -17.77 -22.84
CA ALA A 451 0.21 -19.07 -22.62
C ALA A 451 0.61 -19.72 -21.29
N LEU A 452 1.86 -19.54 -20.84
CA LEU A 452 2.40 -20.17 -19.64
C LEU A 452 2.23 -19.32 -18.37
N ALA A 453 2.30 -18.00 -18.46
CA ALA A 453 2.18 -17.05 -17.35
C ALA A 453 0.96 -17.29 -16.44
N PRO A 454 -0.26 -17.58 -16.95
CA PRO A 454 -1.41 -17.88 -16.10
C PRO A 454 -1.31 -19.21 -15.33
N LYS A 455 -0.33 -20.05 -15.63
CA LYS A 455 -0.17 -21.41 -15.09
C LYS A 455 0.94 -21.51 -14.03
N ILE A 456 1.75 -20.46 -13.86
CA ILE A 456 2.89 -20.44 -12.96
C ILE A 456 3.05 -19.06 -12.30
N ASP A 457 3.40 -19.05 -11.02
CA ASP A 457 3.81 -17.84 -10.30
C ASP A 457 5.35 -17.74 -10.31
N ALA A 458 5.93 -17.47 -11.48
CA ALA A 458 7.38 -17.31 -11.67
C ALA A 458 7.71 -16.11 -12.55
N TYR A 459 8.97 -15.69 -12.49
CA TYR A 459 9.50 -14.63 -13.34
C TYR A 459 9.88 -15.17 -14.72
N PHE A 460 9.71 -14.33 -15.74
CA PHE A 460 10.02 -14.63 -17.13
C PHE A 460 11.02 -13.64 -17.74
N ASN A 461 11.95 -14.17 -18.54
CA ASN A 461 12.81 -13.40 -19.43
C ASN A 461 12.23 -13.53 -20.83
N ILE A 462 11.59 -12.46 -21.34
CA ILE A 462 10.95 -12.52 -22.66
C ILE A 462 12.00 -12.32 -23.73
N GLU A 463 12.21 -13.32 -24.58
CA GLU A 463 13.13 -13.25 -25.73
C GLU A 463 12.33 -13.25 -27.03
N ASP A 464 12.15 -12.08 -27.65
CA ASP A 464 11.36 -11.96 -28.88
C ASP A 464 11.71 -10.70 -29.69
N SER A 465 11.21 -10.63 -30.91
CA SER A 465 11.27 -9.47 -31.77
C SER A 465 10.48 -8.28 -31.22
N VAL A 466 10.96 -7.07 -31.51
CA VAL A 466 10.26 -5.80 -31.22
C VAL A 466 8.83 -5.81 -31.78
N GLN A 467 8.60 -6.44 -32.95
CA GLN A 467 7.29 -6.53 -33.55
C GLN A 467 6.31 -7.34 -32.69
N ALA A 468 6.74 -8.51 -32.19
CA ALA A 468 5.91 -9.37 -31.34
C ALA A 468 5.62 -8.71 -30.00
N ILE A 469 6.64 -8.14 -29.34
CA ILE A 469 6.47 -7.42 -28.07
C ILE A 469 5.46 -6.28 -28.21
N ASN A 470 5.57 -5.48 -29.29
CA ASN A 470 4.66 -4.38 -29.54
C ASN A 470 3.23 -4.82 -29.92
N ALA A 471 3.08 -5.93 -30.65
CA ALA A 471 1.76 -6.45 -31.03
C ALA A 471 0.94 -6.89 -29.82
N HIS A 472 1.60 -7.31 -28.73
CA HIS A 472 1.00 -7.83 -27.51
C HIS A 472 1.15 -6.90 -26.31
N ALA A 473 1.35 -5.60 -26.54
CA ALA A 473 1.63 -4.64 -25.47
C ALA A 473 0.61 -4.65 -24.32
N ALA A 474 -0.69 -4.75 -24.63
CA ALA A 474 -1.75 -4.79 -23.62
C ALA A 474 -1.76 -6.11 -22.83
N ASP A 475 -1.48 -7.23 -23.51
CA ASP A 475 -1.44 -8.56 -22.90
C ASP A 475 -0.24 -8.69 -21.95
N LEU A 476 0.92 -8.18 -22.36
CA LEU A 476 2.13 -8.14 -21.54
C LEU A 476 1.95 -7.27 -20.28
N LEU A 477 1.17 -6.18 -20.37
CA LEU A 477 0.90 -5.33 -19.21
C LEU A 477 0.08 -6.06 -18.14
N ALA A 478 -0.83 -6.96 -18.53
CA ALA A 478 -1.66 -7.74 -17.61
C ALA A 478 -0.83 -8.69 -16.73
N PHE A 479 0.32 -9.15 -17.22
CA PHE A 479 1.26 -10.03 -16.51
C PHE A 479 2.60 -9.34 -16.22
N SER A 480 2.61 -8.02 -16.20
CA SER A 480 3.84 -7.21 -16.07
C SER A 480 4.66 -7.55 -14.83
N TYR A 481 4.01 -7.93 -13.72
CA TYR A 481 4.68 -8.35 -12.47
C TYR A 481 5.50 -9.65 -12.60
N GLN A 482 5.26 -10.43 -13.65
CA GLN A 482 6.02 -11.65 -13.95
C GLN A 482 7.16 -11.41 -14.93
N ILE A 483 7.26 -10.24 -15.55
CA ILE A 483 8.32 -9.95 -16.53
C ILE A 483 9.58 -9.46 -15.80
N ASN A 484 10.63 -10.26 -15.82
CA ASN A 484 11.92 -9.91 -15.21
C ASN A 484 12.88 -9.26 -16.20
N SER A 485 12.86 -9.62 -17.48
CA SER A 485 13.67 -8.94 -18.51
C SER A 485 13.05 -9.04 -19.89
N LEU A 486 13.45 -8.13 -20.77
CA LEU A 486 13.21 -8.21 -22.21
C LEU A 486 14.55 -8.43 -22.91
N THR A 487 14.65 -9.45 -23.75
CA THR A 487 15.80 -9.76 -24.58
C THR A 487 15.40 -9.63 -26.04
N LEU A 488 16.14 -8.82 -26.80
CA LEU A 488 15.90 -8.63 -28.23
C LEU A 488 16.78 -9.59 -29.06
N PRO A 489 16.46 -9.82 -30.36
CA PRO A 489 17.16 -10.82 -31.19
C PRO A 489 18.65 -10.52 -31.44
N ASP A 490 19.12 -9.32 -31.15
CA ASP A 490 20.54 -8.93 -31.19
C ASP A 490 21.31 -9.38 -29.94
N GLY A 491 20.63 -9.97 -28.95
CA GLY A 491 21.17 -10.40 -27.67
C GLY A 491 21.19 -9.31 -26.60
N SER A 492 20.64 -8.13 -26.88
CA SER A 492 20.51 -7.04 -25.89
C SER A 492 19.49 -7.42 -24.82
N VAL A 493 19.90 -7.40 -23.56
CA VAL A 493 19.05 -7.71 -22.39
C VAL A 493 18.75 -6.44 -21.61
N TYR A 494 17.48 -6.19 -21.35
CA TYR A 494 16.97 -5.06 -20.56
C TYR A 494 16.30 -5.59 -19.31
N GLN A 495 16.90 -5.29 -18.15
CA GLN A 495 16.44 -5.83 -16.87
C GLN A 495 15.27 -5.00 -16.34
N GLY A 496 14.17 -5.68 -16.00
CA GLY A 496 13.03 -5.09 -15.31
C GLY A 496 13.28 -5.03 -13.81
N ASP A 497 12.91 -3.92 -13.17
CA ASP A 497 13.00 -3.75 -11.72
C ASP A 497 11.64 -4.01 -11.06
N ASN A 498 11.31 -5.29 -10.89
CA ASN A 498 9.96 -5.73 -10.51
C ASN A 498 9.76 -5.94 -9.00
N GLN A 499 10.35 -5.06 -8.17
CA GLN A 499 10.21 -5.09 -6.71
C GLN A 499 8.81 -4.66 -6.21
N ASN A 500 7.95 -4.17 -7.10
CA ASN A 500 6.68 -3.52 -6.73
C ASN A 500 5.45 -4.32 -7.20
N SER A 501 4.44 -4.39 -6.33
CA SER A 501 3.19 -5.14 -6.54
C SER A 501 2.20 -4.50 -7.53
N ASP A 502 2.54 -3.36 -8.14
CA ASP A 502 1.57 -2.49 -8.79
C ASP A 502 1.27 -2.86 -10.26
N HIS A 503 1.66 -4.06 -10.69
CA HIS A 503 1.49 -4.56 -12.06
C HIS A 503 1.99 -3.54 -13.10
N ALA A 504 3.23 -3.08 -12.93
CA ALA A 504 3.86 -2.06 -13.76
C ALA A 504 5.25 -2.51 -14.22
N LEU A 505 5.59 -2.23 -15.48
CA LEU A 505 6.93 -2.50 -16.01
C LEU A 505 7.86 -1.35 -15.64
N TYR A 506 8.86 -1.64 -14.82
CA TYR A 506 9.90 -0.72 -14.41
C TYR A 506 11.22 -1.07 -15.08
N PHE A 507 11.91 -0.07 -15.63
CA PHE A 507 13.28 -0.22 -16.15
C PHE A 507 14.12 0.94 -15.62
N ASN A 508 15.45 0.76 -15.58
CA ASN A 508 16.36 1.87 -15.34
C ASN A 508 16.31 2.87 -16.52
N ALA A 509 16.83 4.08 -16.30
CA ALA A 509 16.70 5.17 -17.27
C ALA A 509 17.45 4.86 -18.59
N ALA A 510 18.63 4.23 -18.50
CA ALA A 510 19.45 3.91 -19.66
C ALA A 510 18.83 2.81 -20.53
N ASP A 511 18.29 1.77 -19.92
CA ASP A 511 17.63 0.66 -20.61
C ASP A 511 16.31 1.11 -21.24
N THR A 512 15.56 1.98 -20.55
CA THR A 512 14.36 2.61 -21.12
C THR A 512 14.68 3.37 -22.41
N VAL A 513 15.73 4.18 -22.41
CA VAL A 513 16.15 4.94 -23.59
C VAL A 513 16.50 4.01 -24.75
N LYS A 514 17.24 2.93 -24.49
CA LYS A 514 17.61 1.95 -25.52
C LYS A 514 16.38 1.19 -26.04
N LEU A 515 15.47 0.73 -25.18
CA LEU A 515 14.24 0.06 -25.59
C LEU A 515 13.43 0.93 -26.55
N VAL A 516 13.31 2.23 -26.26
CA VAL A 516 12.61 3.20 -27.13
C VAL A 516 13.36 3.38 -28.47
N GLN A 517 14.69 3.39 -28.46
CA GLN A 517 15.51 3.46 -29.68
C GLN A 517 15.34 2.23 -30.57
N GLU A 518 15.23 1.05 -29.95
CA GLU A 518 14.92 -0.22 -30.65
C GLU A 518 13.46 -0.29 -31.13
N GLY A 519 12.62 0.69 -30.79
CA GLY A 519 11.26 0.83 -31.28
C GLY A 519 10.20 0.11 -30.44
N ILE A 520 10.52 -0.26 -29.20
CA ILE A 520 9.53 -0.74 -28.22
C ILE A 520 8.55 0.39 -27.90
N LYS A 521 7.26 0.06 -27.83
CA LYS A 521 6.12 0.99 -27.62
C LYS A 521 5.34 0.70 -26.34
N LEU A 522 5.84 -0.20 -25.49
CA LEU A 522 5.23 -0.52 -24.21
C LEU A 522 5.16 0.72 -23.32
N PRO A 523 4.08 0.91 -22.54
CA PRO A 523 4.07 1.84 -21.42
C PRO A 523 5.15 1.42 -20.40
N ILE A 524 6.07 2.33 -20.09
CA ILE A 524 7.24 2.06 -19.24
C ILE A 524 7.28 3.04 -18.08
N ASN A 525 7.58 2.53 -16.89
CA ASN A 525 7.94 3.31 -15.71
C ASN A 525 9.46 3.29 -15.57
N VAL A 526 10.03 4.41 -15.16
CA VAL A 526 11.48 4.54 -14.93
C VAL A 526 11.73 4.57 -13.43
N ILE A 527 12.62 3.71 -12.95
CA ILE A 527 13.17 3.76 -11.60
C ILE A 527 14.70 3.72 -11.68
N ASP A 528 15.36 4.77 -11.21
CA ASP A 528 16.81 4.87 -11.25
C ASP A 528 17.31 5.95 -10.27
N SER A 529 18.61 6.19 -10.18
CA SER A 529 19.15 7.32 -9.43
C SER A 529 18.85 8.66 -10.11
N ALA A 530 18.80 9.74 -9.32
CA ALA A 530 18.58 11.10 -9.83
C ALA A 530 19.61 11.46 -10.92
N ASP A 531 20.87 11.07 -10.74
CA ASP A 531 21.95 11.28 -11.72
C ASP A 531 21.68 10.56 -13.05
N ASN A 532 21.27 9.29 -13.01
CA ASN A 532 20.99 8.51 -14.20
C ASN A 532 19.74 9.03 -14.93
N ILE A 533 18.71 9.46 -14.19
CA ILE A 533 17.53 10.11 -14.77
C ILE A 533 17.92 11.44 -15.41
N SER A 534 18.74 12.25 -14.74
CA SER A 534 19.23 13.54 -15.25
C SER A 534 20.00 13.38 -16.56
N ALA A 535 20.88 12.38 -16.63
CA ALA A 535 21.65 12.07 -17.83
C ALA A 535 20.78 11.66 -19.03
N ASN A 536 19.57 11.15 -18.78
CA ASN A 536 18.65 10.65 -19.80
C ASN A 536 17.37 11.51 -19.96
N ALA A 537 17.23 12.59 -19.20
CA ALA A 537 15.99 13.36 -19.03
C ALA A 537 15.39 13.83 -20.37
N ASN A 538 16.23 14.28 -21.30
CA ASN A 538 15.78 14.76 -22.60
C ASN A 538 15.10 13.68 -23.45
N THR A 539 15.66 12.47 -23.42
CA THR A 539 15.09 11.35 -24.16
C THR A 539 13.83 10.84 -23.47
N LEU A 540 13.85 10.77 -22.13
CA LEU A 540 12.68 10.41 -21.33
C LEU A 540 11.50 11.37 -21.58
N ALA A 541 11.76 12.69 -21.61
CA ALA A 541 10.74 13.69 -21.93
C ALA A 541 10.16 13.50 -23.35
N LYS A 542 10.95 13.05 -24.32
CA LYS A 542 10.48 12.81 -25.70
C LYS A 542 9.59 11.57 -25.85
N MET A 543 9.56 10.66 -24.88
CA MET A 543 8.72 9.46 -24.91
C MET A 543 7.21 9.78 -24.82
N GLY A 544 6.84 10.95 -24.29
CA GLY A 544 5.44 11.40 -24.23
C GLY A 544 4.54 10.46 -23.40
N ALA A 545 3.53 9.88 -24.04
CA ALA A 545 2.59 8.97 -23.36
C ALA A 545 3.20 7.59 -23.03
N GLN A 546 4.30 7.23 -23.68
CA GLN A 546 4.97 5.96 -23.44
C GLN A 546 5.66 5.91 -22.06
N LEU A 547 6.20 7.04 -21.60
CA LEU A 547 6.71 7.17 -20.23
C LEU A 547 5.51 7.36 -19.30
N VAL A 548 5.25 6.37 -18.46
CA VAL A 548 4.11 6.37 -17.52
C VAL A 548 4.48 7.14 -16.26
N SER A 549 5.60 6.79 -15.64
CA SER A 549 6.10 7.46 -14.46
C SER A 549 7.62 7.49 -14.37
N VAL A 550 8.14 8.39 -13.54
CA VAL A 550 9.55 8.47 -13.13
C VAL A 550 9.62 8.42 -11.60
N VAL A 551 10.46 7.53 -11.09
CA VAL A 551 10.72 7.31 -9.68
C VAL A 551 12.22 7.41 -9.43
N VAL A 552 12.60 8.15 -8.38
CA VAL A 552 13.99 8.32 -7.95
C VAL A 552 14.29 7.34 -6.83
N SER A 553 15.30 6.50 -7.00
CA SER A 553 15.70 5.46 -6.05
C SER A 553 16.53 6.00 -4.87
N ASP A 554 17.27 7.09 -5.08
CA ASP A 554 18.03 7.81 -4.07
C ASP A 554 17.23 9.00 -3.53
N ILE A 555 16.56 8.76 -2.39
CA ILE A 555 15.67 9.72 -1.74
C ILE A 555 16.32 11.11 -1.57
N PHE A 556 15.54 12.15 -1.87
CA PHE A 556 15.88 13.58 -1.71
C PHE A 556 16.96 14.15 -2.65
N GLN A 557 17.48 13.38 -3.61
CA GLN A 557 18.34 13.95 -4.66
C GLN A 557 17.49 14.53 -5.81
N PRO A 558 17.68 15.80 -6.19
CA PRO A 558 16.91 16.40 -7.27
C PRO A 558 17.41 15.96 -8.65
N ILE A 559 16.49 15.78 -9.59
CA ILE A 559 16.81 15.51 -10.99
C ILE A 559 17.18 16.83 -11.66
N THR A 560 18.39 16.92 -12.24
CA THR A 560 18.80 18.08 -13.03
C THR A 560 18.26 18.00 -14.46
N VAL A 561 17.46 18.99 -14.85
CA VAL A 561 16.78 19.02 -16.17
C VAL A 561 16.78 20.43 -16.78
N ASN A 562 16.56 20.53 -18.09
CA ASN A 562 16.22 21.82 -18.71
C ASN A 562 14.72 22.14 -18.53
N ALA A 563 14.30 23.36 -18.83
CA ALA A 563 12.94 23.83 -18.54
C ALA A 563 11.88 23.09 -19.37
N ALA A 564 12.22 22.69 -20.61
CA ALA A 564 11.31 21.94 -21.48
C ALA A 564 11.09 20.50 -20.98
N ASP A 565 12.16 19.84 -20.55
CA ASP A 565 12.12 18.48 -20.02
C ASP A 565 11.39 18.45 -18.66
N PHE A 566 11.60 19.46 -17.79
CA PHE A 566 10.84 19.62 -16.55
C PHE A 566 9.32 19.61 -16.76
N ILE A 567 8.82 20.37 -17.74
CA ILE A 567 7.38 20.46 -18.02
C ILE A 567 6.78 19.10 -18.38
N VAL A 568 7.57 18.21 -19.00
CA VAL A 568 7.10 16.89 -19.40
C VAL A 568 7.26 15.86 -18.29
N LEU A 569 8.36 15.92 -17.54
CA LEU A 569 8.69 14.93 -16.51
C LEU A 569 8.01 15.21 -15.16
N ALA A 570 7.80 16.47 -14.78
CA ALA A 570 7.16 16.82 -13.51
C ALA A 570 5.74 16.20 -13.36
N PRO A 571 4.87 16.20 -14.39
CA PRO A 571 3.58 15.50 -14.34
C PRO A 571 3.66 13.98 -14.22
N LYS A 572 4.83 13.36 -14.49
CA LYS A 572 5.04 11.90 -14.49
C LYS A 572 5.50 11.38 -13.12
N ASN A 573 5.34 12.17 -12.08
CA ASN A 573 5.72 11.77 -10.73
C ASN A 573 4.70 10.78 -10.13
N ALA A 574 5.14 9.54 -9.84
CA ALA A 574 4.29 8.49 -9.26
C ALA A 574 4.22 8.51 -7.71
N GLY A 575 4.86 9.45 -7.00
CA GLY A 575 4.81 9.51 -5.53
C GLY A 575 5.36 10.80 -4.93
N PHE A 576 5.12 11.05 -3.64
CA PHE A 576 5.74 12.18 -2.95
C PHE A 576 7.27 11.97 -2.93
N ASN A 577 8.06 13.01 -3.29
CA ASN A 577 9.54 13.13 -3.22
C ASN A 577 10.36 13.16 -4.54
N VAL A 578 9.76 13.37 -5.72
CA VAL A 578 10.56 13.71 -6.93
C VAL A 578 10.68 15.23 -7.06
N TYR A 579 11.90 15.73 -6.91
CA TYR A 579 12.22 17.14 -7.05
C TYR A 579 13.18 17.38 -8.23
N PHE A 580 13.16 18.60 -8.78
CA PHE A 580 13.91 18.94 -9.98
C PHE A 580 14.74 20.21 -9.80
N SER A 581 16.02 20.14 -10.15
CA SER A 581 16.88 21.32 -10.33
C SER A 581 16.88 21.72 -11.79
N ILE A 582 16.47 22.95 -12.09
CA ILE A 582 16.29 23.41 -13.47
C ILE A 582 17.54 24.19 -13.92
N LYS A 583 18.20 23.70 -14.97
CA LYS A 583 19.36 24.34 -15.60
C LYS A 583 19.12 24.50 -17.09
N ASP A 584 18.89 25.73 -17.53
CA ASP A 584 18.58 26.03 -18.93
C ASP A 584 19.02 27.47 -19.30
N SER A 585 18.94 27.80 -20.58
CA SER A 585 19.11 29.17 -21.04
C SER A 585 18.00 30.08 -20.53
N VAL A 586 18.35 31.35 -20.29
CA VAL A 586 17.42 32.41 -19.86
C VAL A 586 16.19 32.52 -20.77
N ALA A 587 16.39 32.41 -22.09
CA ALA A 587 15.30 32.47 -23.06
C ALA A 587 14.29 31.32 -22.85
N ASN A 588 14.78 30.11 -22.57
CA ASN A 588 13.92 28.96 -22.32
C ASN A 588 13.24 29.05 -20.95
N ILE A 589 13.95 29.49 -19.90
CA ILE A 589 13.35 29.71 -18.57
C ILE A 589 12.20 30.71 -18.68
N ASN A 590 12.44 31.85 -19.33
CA ASN A 590 11.41 32.88 -19.52
C ASN A 590 10.21 32.39 -20.36
N ALA A 591 10.46 31.65 -21.44
CA ALA A 591 9.41 31.11 -22.29
C ALA A 591 8.52 30.07 -21.57
N HIS A 592 9.06 29.41 -20.55
CA HIS A 592 8.43 28.29 -19.84
C HIS A 592 7.98 28.62 -18.42
N ALA A 593 8.32 29.79 -17.87
CA ALA A 593 8.06 30.16 -16.48
C ALA A 593 6.62 29.93 -16.00
N ALA A 594 5.62 30.29 -16.81
CA ALA A 594 4.21 30.09 -16.45
C ALA A 594 3.81 28.60 -16.34
N LYS A 595 4.39 27.74 -17.18
CA LYS A 595 4.16 26.28 -17.12
C LYS A 595 4.94 25.66 -15.97
N MET A 596 6.15 26.15 -15.71
CA MET A 596 6.95 25.73 -14.56
C MET A 596 6.22 26.00 -13.24
N ALA A 597 5.58 27.18 -13.13
CA ALA A 597 4.80 27.56 -11.95
C ALA A 597 3.63 26.61 -11.64
N ALA A 598 3.06 25.94 -12.64
CA ALA A 598 1.99 24.95 -12.44
C ALA A 598 2.46 23.70 -11.67
N HIS A 599 3.77 23.45 -11.64
CA HIS A 599 4.42 22.32 -10.98
C HIS A 599 5.46 22.77 -9.95
N VAL A 600 5.30 23.98 -9.39
CA VAL A 600 6.31 24.60 -8.52
C VAL A 600 6.66 23.76 -7.28
N SER A 601 5.71 23.00 -6.73
CA SER A 601 5.95 22.12 -5.57
C SER A 601 6.97 21.00 -5.83
N GLN A 602 7.34 20.79 -7.10
CA GLN A 602 8.33 19.80 -7.53
C GLN A 602 9.66 20.45 -7.96
N VAL A 603 9.74 21.78 -8.00
CA VAL A 603 11.00 22.49 -8.22
C VAL A 603 11.79 22.43 -6.93
N ASP A 604 13.04 22.00 -6.99
CA ASP A 604 14.02 22.08 -5.91
C ASP A 604 14.80 23.39 -6.00
N SER A 605 15.28 23.70 -7.20
CA SER A 605 16.17 24.84 -7.41
C SER A 605 16.24 25.26 -8.88
N LEU A 606 16.67 26.50 -9.11
CA LEU A 606 17.06 27.04 -10.40
C LEU A 606 18.58 27.26 -10.41
N ILE A 607 19.26 26.67 -11.38
CA ILE A 607 20.71 26.78 -11.56
C ILE A 607 20.98 27.80 -12.67
N LEU A 608 21.59 28.93 -12.31
CA LEU A 608 21.92 30.02 -13.22
C LEU A 608 23.15 29.72 -14.10
N SER A 609 23.43 30.58 -15.06
CA SER A 609 24.50 30.35 -16.05
C SER A 609 25.90 30.39 -15.42
N ASP A 610 26.06 31.16 -14.34
CA ASP A 610 27.27 31.24 -13.51
C ASP A 610 27.40 30.09 -12.50
N GLY A 611 26.42 29.19 -12.43
CA GLY A 611 26.37 28.05 -11.52
C GLY A 611 25.78 28.36 -10.14
N VAL A 612 25.31 29.60 -9.88
CA VAL A 612 24.56 29.92 -8.67
C VAL A 612 23.27 29.12 -8.63
N VAL A 613 22.99 28.52 -7.48
CA VAL A 613 21.76 27.76 -7.23
C VAL A 613 20.84 28.62 -6.38
N ILE A 614 19.63 28.85 -6.87
CA ILE A 614 18.56 29.49 -6.10
C ILE A 614 17.53 28.42 -5.75
N GLU A 615 17.22 28.23 -4.48
CA GLU A 615 16.29 27.19 -4.01
C GLU A 615 14.81 27.57 -4.21
N SER A 616 13.93 26.58 -4.32
CA SER A 616 12.51 26.72 -4.62
C SER A 616 11.69 27.42 -3.55
N SER A 617 12.14 27.40 -2.30
CA SER A 617 11.50 28.19 -1.25
C SER A 617 11.47 29.68 -1.56
N HIS A 618 12.37 30.15 -2.42
CA HIS A 618 12.46 31.53 -2.87
C HIS A 618 11.50 31.84 -4.06
N PHE A 619 10.92 30.83 -4.70
CA PHE A 619 10.16 30.96 -5.94
C PHE A 619 8.68 30.61 -5.74
N PHE A 620 7.79 31.55 -6.02
CA PHE A 620 6.31 31.40 -6.00
C PHE A 620 5.71 30.88 -4.66
N PRO A 621 5.38 31.76 -3.70
CA PRO A 621 4.80 31.33 -2.43
C PRO A 621 3.40 30.71 -2.63
N PRO A 622 3.14 29.54 -2.03
CA PRO A 622 1.78 29.04 -1.89
C PRO A 622 1.00 29.90 -0.89
N LEU A 623 -0.30 30.06 -1.11
CA LEU A 623 -1.22 30.74 -0.18
C LEU A 623 -1.11 30.12 1.24
N GLY A 624 -0.41 30.80 2.16
CA GLY A 624 -0.56 30.62 3.61
C GLY A 624 0.52 29.83 4.38
N TRP A 625 1.72 29.61 3.84
CA TRP A 625 2.86 29.04 4.61
C TRP A 625 4.02 30.06 4.67
N PRO A 626 4.76 30.15 5.80
CA PRO A 626 5.96 30.99 5.88
C PRO A 626 7.07 30.32 5.07
N THR A 627 7.23 30.73 3.81
CA THR A 627 8.38 30.36 2.98
C THR A 627 9.63 31.06 3.52
N THR A 628 10.79 30.43 3.42
CA THR A 628 12.07 31.16 3.42
C THR A 628 12.09 32.02 2.16
N GLU A 629 11.70 33.29 2.30
CA GLU A 629 11.58 34.29 1.22
C GLU A 629 12.95 34.57 0.55
N MET A 630 12.97 35.01 -0.72
CA MET A 630 14.20 35.21 -1.50
C MET A 630 15.02 36.40 -0.96
N ASP A 631 16.32 36.25 -0.74
CA ASP A 631 17.16 37.42 -0.44
C ASP A 631 17.29 38.37 -1.66
N ALA A 632 17.59 39.64 -1.40
CA ALA A 632 17.64 40.67 -2.44
C ALA A 632 18.79 40.45 -3.44
N GLN A 633 19.87 39.76 -3.04
CA GLN A 633 21.03 39.49 -3.90
C GLN A 633 20.69 38.42 -4.94
N ASN A 634 20.03 37.34 -4.53
CA ASN A 634 19.60 36.27 -5.41
C ASN A 634 18.51 36.74 -6.38
N ALA A 635 17.59 37.59 -5.92
CA ALA A 635 16.62 38.24 -6.80
C ALA A 635 17.30 39.15 -7.84
N ALA A 636 18.32 39.90 -7.44
CA ALA A 636 19.09 40.72 -8.38
C ALA A 636 19.84 39.89 -9.43
N LYS A 637 20.34 38.70 -9.07
CA LYS A 637 20.99 37.79 -10.02
C LYS A 637 20.04 37.30 -11.12
N LEU A 638 18.76 37.07 -10.80
CA LEU A 638 17.75 36.74 -11.82
C LEU A 638 17.64 37.85 -12.86
N THR A 639 17.54 39.11 -12.41
CA THR A 639 17.49 40.27 -13.31
C THR A 639 18.78 40.41 -14.13
N GLN A 640 19.95 40.20 -13.53
CA GLN A 640 21.25 40.28 -14.22
C GLN A 640 21.38 39.22 -15.33
N GLU A 641 20.89 38.01 -15.08
CA GLU A 641 20.78 36.96 -16.10
C GLU A 641 19.69 37.27 -17.14
N GLY A 642 18.76 38.19 -16.86
CA GLY A 642 17.62 38.50 -17.72
C GLY A 642 16.44 37.56 -17.52
N ILE A 643 16.38 36.83 -16.41
CA ILE A 643 15.25 35.99 -16.01
C ILE A 643 14.20 36.89 -15.37
N THR A 644 13.23 37.31 -16.17
CA THR A 644 12.21 38.30 -15.77
C THR A 644 10.81 37.71 -15.71
N ALA A 645 10.60 36.44 -16.04
CA ALA A 645 9.25 35.86 -16.11
C ALA A 645 8.83 35.11 -14.83
N ILE A 646 9.77 34.84 -13.92
CA ILE A 646 9.54 34.12 -12.66
C ILE A 646 9.07 35.12 -11.60
N SER A 647 7.99 34.80 -10.90
CA SER A 647 7.50 35.62 -9.79
C SER A 647 8.30 35.34 -8.53
N VAL A 648 8.72 36.39 -7.85
CA VAL A 648 9.55 36.31 -6.64
C VAL A 648 8.99 37.19 -5.52
N ASP A 649 9.15 36.71 -4.30
CA ASP A 649 8.90 37.45 -3.07
C ASP A 649 10.23 37.62 -2.36
N VAL A 650 10.59 38.87 -2.11
CA VAL A 650 11.92 39.23 -1.62
C VAL A 650 11.83 39.61 -0.16
N GLN A 651 12.69 39.03 0.66
CA GLN A 651 12.86 39.37 2.07
C GLN A 651 14.33 39.54 2.40
N ASP A 652 14.70 40.73 2.86
CA ASP A 652 16.08 40.99 3.22
C ASP A 652 16.22 42.18 4.18
N PHE A 653 17.43 42.39 4.67
CA PHE A 653 17.83 43.58 5.40
C PHE A 653 17.82 44.82 4.50
N SER A 654 17.56 45.99 5.07
CA SER A 654 17.46 47.25 4.33
C SER A 654 18.73 47.56 3.55
N SER A 655 19.90 47.18 4.08
CA SER A 655 21.21 47.35 3.44
C SER A 655 21.34 46.54 2.13
N ASN A 656 20.90 45.28 2.13
CA ASN A 656 20.91 44.45 0.93
C ASN A 656 19.86 44.91 -0.08
N ILE A 657 18.68 45.33 0.38
CA ILE A 657 17.65 45.92 -0.49
C ILE A 657 18.20 47.18 -1.16
N SER A 658 18.86 48.07 -0.41
CA SER A 658 19.44 49.32 -0.93
C SER A 658 20.47 49.06 -2.03
N VAL A 659 21.38 48.11 -1.82
CA VAL A 659 22.42 47.74 -2.80
C VAL A 659 21.81 47.15 -4.08
N ASN A 660 20.70 46.42 -3.97
CA ASN A 660 20.08 45.69 -5.08
C ASN A 660 18.83 46.37 -5.65
N ALA A 661 18.45 47.54 -5.15
CA ALA A 661 17.17 48.19 -5.41
C ALA A 661 16.87 48.35 -6.91
N HIS A 662 17.86 48.77 -7.70
CA HIS A 662 17.67 48.95 -9.14
C HIS A 662 17.34 47.63 -9.85
N ALA A 663 18.04 46.54 -9.50
CA ALA A 663 17.78 45.22 -10.07
C ALA A 663 16.43 44.65 -9.62
N LEU A 664 16.02 44.92 -8.38
CA LEU A 664 14.69 44.58 -7.87
C LEU A 664 13.60 45.36 -8.61
N ALA A 665 13.80 46.66 -8.86
CA ALA A 665 12.84 47.51 -9.57
C ALA A 665 12.60 47.01 -11.00
N GLN A 666 13.65 46.49 -11.66
CA GLN A 666 13.57 45.92 -13.01
C GLN A 666 12.73 44.64 -13.10
N LEU A 667 12.50 43.91 -12.01
CA LEU A 667 11.57 42.77 -11.98
C LEU A 667 10.12 43.22 -12.22
N GLY A 668 9.79 44.48 -11.89
CA GLY A 668 8.50 45.10 -12.15
C GLY A 668 7.32 44.30 -11.57
N LYS A 669 6.44 43.77 -12.43
CA LYS A 669 5.28 42.99 -12.00
C LYS A 669 5.64 41.63 -11.40
N HIS A 670 6.84 41.13 -11.67
CA HIS A 670 7.32 39.82 -11.22
C HIS A 670 7.90 39.85 -9.81
N LEU A 671 8.26 41.04 -9.30
CA LEU A 671 8.38 41.25 -7.86
C LEU A 671 6.97 41.31 -7.27
N VAL A 672 6.58 40.25 -6.57
CA VAL A 672 5.24 40.10 -5.99
C VAL A 672 5.16 40.92 -4.71
N SER A 673 6.11 40.71 -3.79
CA SER A 673 6.27 41.50 -2.58
C SER A 673 7.74 41.75 -2.24
N LEU A 674 7.96 42.83 -1.48
CA LEU A 674 9.24 43.18 -0.87
C LEU A 674 9.02 43.35 0.64
N ASN A 675 9.60 42.46 1.44
CA ASN A 675 9.51 42.43 2.88
C ASN A 675 10.86 42.82 3.50
N VAL A 676 10.85 43.69 4.50
CA VAL A 676 12.08 44.20 5.11
C VAL A 676 12.29 43.51 6.46
N ILE A 677 13.38 42.74 6.58
CA ILE A 677 13.80 42.14 7.86
C ILE A 677 14.28 43.28 8.75
N TYR A 678 13.77 43.32 10.00
CA TYR A 678 14.04 44.40 10.94
C TYR A 678 15.55 44.67 11.09
N ASP A 679 15.98 45.84 10.62
CA ASP A 679 17.22 46.49 11.01
C ASP A 679 16.97 47.99 11.26
N GLU A 680 17.83 48.62 12.05
CA GLU A 680 17.69 50.03 12.44
C GLU A 680 18.14 51.01 11.32
N THR A 681 18.39 50.53 10.10
CA THR A 681 18.91 51.35 8.99
C THR A 681 17.83 51.62 7.93
N PRO A 682 17.73 52.84 7.40
CA PRO A 682 16.76 53.14 6.35
C PRO A 682 17.20 52.57 5.00
N ILE A 683 16.22 52.17 4.18
CA ILE A 683 16.48 51.81 2.77
C ILE A 683 16.91 53.07 2.03
N THR A 684 18.06 53.06 1.36
CA THR A 684 18.57 54.21 0.59
C THR A 684 18.53 53.93 -0.91
N ILE A 685 17.65 54.63 -1.64
CA ILE A 685 17.38 54.38 -3.08
C ILE A 685 17.12 55.67 -3.85
N ASN A 686 17.20 55.64 -5.18
CA ASN A 686 16.88 56.80 -6.02
C ASN A 686 15.34 56.95 -6.22
N THR A 687 14.91 58.04 -6.84
CA THR A 687 13.47 58.33 -7.04
C THR A 687 12.77 57.29 -7.93
N ALA A 688 13.44 56.79 -8.97
CA ALA A 688 12.85 55.80 -9.88
C ALA A 688 12.61 54.45 -9.19
N ASP A 689 13.60 53.97 -8.42
CA ASP A 689 13.51 52.73 -7.67
C ASP A 689 12.48 52.87 -6.52
N PHE A 690 12.38 54.04 -5.88
CA PHE A 690 11.35 54.33 -4.87
C PHE A 690 9.95 54.08 -5.42
N PHE A 691 9.61 54.68 -6.56
CA PHE A 691 8.27 54.51 -7.14
C PHE A 691 8.00 53.08 -7.63
N ALA A 692 9.02 52.31 -7.97
CA ALA A 692 8.88 50.92 -8.40
C ALA A 692 8.71 49.95 -7.22
N LEU A 693 9.48 50.15 -6.14
CA LEU A 693 9.57 49.21 -5.03
C LEU A 693 8.55 49.46 -3.92
N VAL A 694 8.27 50.72 -3.61
CA VAL A 694 7.36 51.08 -2.50
C VAL A 694 5.95 50.50 -2.68
N PRO A 695 5.34 50.46 -3.89
CA PRO A 695 4.05 49.80 -4.08
C PRO A 695 4.08 48.28 -3.85
N LYS A 696 5.27 47.66 -3.86
CA LYS A 696 5.50 46.23 -3.60
C LYS A 696 5.90 45.94 -2.16
N ALA A 697 6.30 46.98 -1.42
CA ALA A 697 6.75 46.84 -0.06
C ALA A 697 5.57 46.46 0.85
N LEU A 698 5.63 45.25 1.41
CA LEU A 698 4.73 44.82 2.47
C LEU A 698 5.38 45.17 3.81
N ILE A 699 4.60 45.82 4.67
CA ILE A 699 5.04 46.27 5.98
C ILE A 699 4.28 45.43 7.00
N ASP A 700 4.99 44.78 7.93
CA ASP A 700 4.31 44.13 9.04
C ASP A 700 3.52 45.17 9.86
N SER A 701 2.50 44.73 10.60
CA SER A 701 1.59 45.61 11.35
C SER A 701 2.23 46.48 12.45
N SER A 702 3.55 46.43 12.63
CA SER A 702 4.28 47.08 13.72
C SER A 702 5.34 48.10 13.30
N ASN A 703 5.64 48.29 12.01
CA ASN A 703 6.74 49.18 11.58
C ASN A 703 6.31 50.19 10.51
N THR A 704 6.97 51.35 10.45
CA THR A 704 6.85 52.29 9.33
C THR A 704 8.05 52.02 8.41
N LEU A 705 7.84 51.88 7.10
CA LEU A 705 8.93 51.76 6.13
C LEU A 705 9.70 53.09 6.09
N TYR A 706 10.93 53.12 6.59
CA TYR A 706 11.79 54.30 6.53
C TYR A 706 12.69 54.23 5.28
N VAL A 707 12.35 55.03 4.26
CA VAL A 707 13.16 55.15 3.04
C VAL A 707 13.85 56.50 2.98
N THR A 708 15.15 56.51 2.75
CA THR A 708 15.93 57.69 2.37
C THR A 708 16.08 57.74 0.85
N ILE A 709 15.69 58.85 0.23
CA ILE A 709 15.86 59.04 -1.21
C ILE A 709 17.20 59.71 -1.47
N ASN A 710 18.03 59.11 -2.31
CA ASN A 710 19.34 59.65 -2.70
C ASN A 710 19.42 59.71 -4.23
N ASP A 711 19.27 60.91 -4.81
CA ASP A 711 19.20 61.11 -6.26
C ASP A 711 19.77 62.49 -6.66
N THR A 712 19.74 62.85 -7.93
CA THR A 712 20.15 64.18 -8.38
C THR A 712 19.06 65.23 -8.09
N ALA A 713 19.48 66.47 -7.90
CA ALA A 713 18.60 67.63 -7.74
C ALA A 713 17.56 67.75 -8.87
N GLN A 714 17.98 67.43 -10.09
CA GLN A 714 17.11 67.43 -11.26
C GLN A 714 15.99 66.39 -11.15
N HIS A 715 16.29 65.15 -10.76
CA HIS A 715 15.28 64.10 -10.63
C HIS A 715 14.35 64.37 -9.44
N ILE A 716 14.88 64.84 -8.31
CA ILE A 716 14.07 65.20 -7.14
C ILE A 716 13.11 66.33 -7.49
N ALA A 717 13.57 67.38 -8.18
CA ALA A 717 12.70 68.48 -8.63
C ALA A 717 11.60 68.00 -9.60
N ALA A 718 11.92 67.07 -10.50
CA ALA A 718 10.98 66.49 -11.45
C ALA A 718 9.92 65.59 -10.78
N SER A 719 10.29 64.92 -9.68
CA SER A 719 9.43 63.98 -8.96
C SER A 719 8.75 64.57 -7.72
N LEU A 720 8.99 65.84 -7.40
CA LEU A 720 8.61 66.44 -6.11
C LEU A 720 7.11 66.28 -5.78
N ASN A 721 6.22 66.56 -6.73
CA ASN A 721 4.78 66.42 -6.52
C ASN A 721 4.37 64.95 -6.26
N GLN A 722 5.05 63.99 -6.89
CA GLN A 722 4.76 62.57 -6.69
C GLN A 722 5.29 62.10 -5.33
N LEU A 723 6.50 62.54 -4.96
CA LEU A 723 7.06 62.30 -3.63
C LEU A 723 6.17 62.86 -2.53
N GLN A 724 5.54 64.02 -2.76
CA GLN A 724 4.58 64.64 -1.85
C GLN A 724 3.34 63.80 -1.58
N THR A 725 2.97 62.89 -2.48
CA THR A 725 1.85 61.96 -2.25
C THR A 725 2.21 60.74 -1.41
N LEU A 726 3.50 60.49 -1.20
CA LEU A 726 4.07 59.33 -0.50
C LEU A 726 5.05 59.74 0.61
N GLU A 727 4.98 61.00 1.02
CA GLU A 727 5.83 61.65 2.03
C GLU A 727 5.86 60.91 3.37
N GLY A 728 4.76 60.25 3.74
CA GLY A 728 4.65 59.45 4.95
C GLY A 728 5.56 58.22 4.97
N GLN A 729 6.09 57.81 3.82
CA GLN A 729 7.02 56.68 3.64
C GLN A 729 8.47 57.15 3.43
N ILE A 730 8.71 58.47 3.41
CA ILE A 730 10.02 59.08 3.21
C ILE A 730 10.56 59.55 4.56
N ASP A 731 11.73 59.03 4.95
CA ASP A 731 12.42 59.46 6.16
C ASP A 731 13.29 60.70 5.89
N GLY A 732 14.01 60.70 4.77
CA GLY A 732 14.87 61.80 4.35
C GLY A 732 15.13 61.82 2.85
N ILE A 733 15.58 62.96 2.35
CA ILE A 733 16.01 63.15 0.96
C ILE A 733 17.43 63.76 0.97
N THR A 734 18.34 63.11 0.24
CA THR A 734 19.73 63.52 0.04
C THR A 734 20.05 63.60 -1.45
N PHE A 735 21.16 64.27 -1.76
CA PHE A 735 21.58 64.50 -3.14
C PHE A 735 22.86 63.74 -3.48
N THR A 736 22.92 63.28 -4.73
CA THR A 736 24.12 62.69 -5.35
C THR A 736 24.98 63.70 -6.10
N ASP A 737 24.49 64.94 -6.27
CA ASP A 737 25.22 66.03 -6.91
C ASP A 737 26.50 66.38 -6.16
N SER A 738 27.53 66.80 -6.90
CA SER A 738 28.74 67.37 -6.29
C SER A 738 28.51 68.83 -5.87
N GLY A 739 28.92 69.19 -4.65
CA GLY A 739 28.78 70.55 -4.12
C GLY A 739 27.42 70.81 -3.46
N THR A 740 26.97 72.07 -3.44
CA THR A 740 25.62 72.40 -2.95
C THR A 740 24.61 72.33 -4.10
N PRO A 741 23.73 71.33 -4.15
CA PRO A 741 22.75 71.15 -5.23
C PRO A 741 21.77 72.32 -5.29
N THR A 742 21.35 72.68 -6.52
CA THR A 742 20.28 73.67 -6.74
C THR A 742 19.02 72.99 -7.26
N LEU A 743 17.95 73.04 -6.47
CA LEU A 743 16.62 72.56 -6.80
C LEU A 743 15.85 73.67 -7.55
N ALA A 744 15.75 73.53 -8.86
CA ALA A 744 14.93 74.41 -9.69
C ALA A 744 13.47 73.95 -9.66
N ILE A 745 12.61 74.68 -8.96
CA ILE A 745 11.19 74.33 -8.75
C ILE A 745 10.29 75.52 -9.08
N THR A 746 9.00 75.26 -9.29
CA THR A 746 8.02 76.34 -9.47
C THR A 746 7.55 76.90 -8.12
N ALA A 747 7.07 78.14 -8.09
CA ALA A 747 6.46 78.72 -6.89
C ALA A 747 5.27 77.88 -6.34
N LYS A 748 4.55 77.18 -7.24
CA LYS A 748 3.49 76.24 -6.87
C LYS A 748 4.03 75.00 -6.15
N GLN A 749 5.13 74.43 -6.64
CA GLN A 749 5.78 73.29 -6.00
C GLN A 749 6.36 73.67 -4.64
N TYR A 750 6.98 74.84 -4.53
CA TYR A 750 7.52 75.36 -3.27
C TYR A 750 6.46 75.42 -2.15
N THR A 751 5.23 75.81 -2.50
CA THR A 751 4.12 75.89 -1.53
C THR A 751 3.40 74.56 -1.35
N HIS A 752 3.15 73.81 -2.42
CA HIS A 752 2.41 72.55 -2.38
C HIS A 752 3.21 71.40 -1.75
N ASP A 753 4.50 71.31 -2.06
CA ASP A 753 5.35 70.17 -1.71
C ASP A 753 6.19 70.42 -0.45
N SER A 754 5.73 71.34 0.41
CA SER A 754 6.47 71.80 1.59
C SER A 754 6.81 70.68 2.58
N ALA A 755 5.97 69.64 2.69
CA ALA A 755 6.26 68.50 3.57
C ALA A 755 7.41 67.64 3.03
N THR A 756 7.49 67.48 1.71
CA THR A 756 8.60 66.78 1.04
C THR A 756 9.87 67.59 1.09
N LEU A 757 9.79 68.91 0.85
CA LEU A 757 10.93 69.81 0.99
C LEU A 757 11.50 69.78 2.43
N ALA A 758 10.65 69.64 3.44
CA ALA A 758 11.09 69.50 4.84
C ALA A 758 11.86 68.19 5.13
N LYS A 759 11.85 67.21 4.22
CA LYS A 759 12.64 65.97 4.31
C LYS A 759 14.06 66.12 3.78
N LEU A 760 14.39 67.24 3.13
CA LEU A 760 15.75 67.53 2.66
C LEU A 760 16.68 67.78 3.86
N SER A 761 17.64 66.88 4.07
CA SER A 761 18.48 66.88 5.28
C SER A 761 19.91 67.40 5.03
N THR A 762 20.29 67.62 3.78
CA THR A 762 21.60 68.12 3.36
C THR A 762 21.52 69.59 2.92
N ALA A 763 22.66 70.28 2.75
CA ALA A 763 22.64 71.66 2.26
C ALA A 763 22.16 71.73 0.80
N TYR A 764 21.23 72.64 0.49
CA TYR A 764 20.73 72.86 -0.87
C TYR A 764 20.37 74.33 -1.12
N HIS A 765 20.24 74.66 -2.39
CA HIS A 765 19.70 75.92 -2.88
C HIS A 765 18.36 75.69 -3.57
N LEU A 766 17.43 76.64 -3.42
CA LEU A 766 16.19 76.69 -4.19
C LEU A 766 16.26 77.82 -5.21
N SER A 767 15.90 77.49 -6.45
CA SER A 767 15.66 78.44 -7.53
C SER A 767 14.19 78.39 -7.89
N LEU A 768 13.44 79.43 -7.54
CA LEU A 768 11.99 79.49 -7.75
C LEU A 768 11.66 80.12 -9.10
N ASN A 769 10.83 79.44 -9.89
CA ASN A 769 10.35 79.93 -11.17
C ASN A 769 8.85 80.29 -11.13
N GLY A 770 8.51 81.45 -11.67
CA GLY A 770 7.13 81.92 -11.80
C GLY A 770 6.52 82.39 -10.49
N GLU A 771 7.33 82.98 -9.60
CA GLU A 771 6.84 83.60 -8.37
C GLU A 771 6.07 84.89 -8.69
N THR A 772 5.07 85.23 -7.88
CA THR A 772 4.37 86.51 -8.05
C THR A 772 5.08 87.61 -7.26
N ALA A 773 4.99 88.86 -7.72
CA ALA A 773 5.67 89.97 -7.07
C ALA A 773 5.22 90.14 -5.60
N ALA A 774 3.99 89.74 -5.29
CA ALA A 774 3.43 89.77 -3.94
C ALA A 774 4.08 88.79 -2.95
N HIS A 775 4.66 87.69 -3.42
CA HIS A 775 5.22 86.64 -2.55
C HIS A 775 6.74 86.61 -2.50
N VAL A 776 7.45 87.45 -3.27
CA VAL A 776 8.92 87.48 -3.30
C VAL A 776 9.52 87.66 -1.90
N ALA A 777 9.01 88.60 -1.10
CA ALA A 777 9.54 88.81 0.25
C ALA A 777 9.35 87.59 1.17
N GLN A 778 8.27 86.83 0.99
CA GLN A 778 8.02 85.61 1.74
C GLN A 778 8.96 84.49 1.30
N ALA A 779 9.14 84.31 0.00
CA ALA A 779 10.06 83.32 -0.56
C ALA A 779 11.52 83.64 -0.18
N ALA A 780 11.92 84.91 -0.27
CA ALA A 780 13.27 85.36 0.05
C ALA A 780 13.64 85.22 1.53
N ALA A 781 12.65 85.13 2.42
CA ALA A 781 12.86 84.86 3.85
C ALA A 781 13.36 83.43 4.12
N ASP A 782 13.16 82.49 3.19
CA ASP A 782 13.79 81.17 3.25
C ASP A 782 15.27 81.29 2.85
N SER A 783 16.16 80.88 3.76
CA SER A 783 17.60 80.91 3.55
C SER A 783 18.08 79.98 2.43
N HIS A 784 17.29 78.96 2.07
CA HIS A 784 17.63 78.07 0.97
C HIS A 784 17.34 78.72 -0.40
N VAL A 785 16.41 79.68 -0.47
CA VAL A 785 16.09 80.40 -1.71
C VAL A 785 17.21 81.36 -2.06
N THR A 786 17.86 81.12 -3.21
CA THR A 786 18.97 81.93 -3.72
C THR A 786 18.67 82.59 -5.06
N ALA A 787 17.66 82.11 -5.78
CA ALA A 787 17.20 82.69 -7.03
C ALA A 787 15.66 82.67 -7.11
N ILE A 788 15.08 83.77 -7.56
CA ILE A 788 13.63 83.95 -7.76
C ILE A 788 13.43 84.57 -9.14
N ALA A 789 12.70 83.88 -10.02
CA ALA A 789 12.21 84.42 -11.27
C ALA A 789 10.74 84.79 -11.11
N VAL A 790 10.41 86.06 -11.29
CA VAL A 790 9.08 86.61 -11.10
C VAL A 790 8.30 86.57 -12.41
N THR A 791 7.04 86.16 -12.36
CA THR A 791 6.12 86.22 -13.51
C THR A 791 4.79 86.80 -13.04
N ASP A 792 4.56 88.07 -13.36
CA ASP A 792 3.40 88.82 -12.88
C ASP A 792 3.01 89.94 -13.85
N THR A 793 1.99 90.74 -13.53
CA THR A 793 1.64 91.94 -14.29
C THR A 793 2.48 93.14 -13.85
N ALA A 794 2.69 94.11 -14.75
CA ALA A 794 3.35 95.38 -14.49
C ALA A 794 2.73 96.13 -13.30
N ALA A 795 1.40 96.08 -13.17
CA ALA A 795 0.68 96.69 -12.06
C ALA A 795 1.06 96.07 -10.70
N HIS A 796 1.21 94.74 -10.63
CA HIS A 796 1.60 94.06 -9.40
C HIS A 796 3.10 94.23 -9.09
N VAL A 797 3.95 94.21 -10.11
CA VAL A 797 5.39 94.53 -9.97
C VAL A 797 5.55 95.94 -9.42
N TYR A 798 4.83 96.93 -9.98
CA TYR A 798 4.84 98.30 -9.48
C TYR A 798 4.35 98.40 -8.02
N ALA A 799 3.24 97.74 -7.69
CA ALA A 799 2.70 97.73 -6.33
C ALA A 799 3.67 97.14 -5.29
N LYS A 800 4.64 96.33 -5.75
CA LYS A 800 5.63 95.61 -4.93
C LYS A 800 7.06 96.03 -5.19
N LEU A 801 7.26 97.17 -5.84
CA LEU A 801 8.57 97.62 -6.31
C LEU A 801 9.62 97.74 -5.18
N ASN A 802 9.23 98.29 -4.02
CA ASN A 802 10.14 98.39 -2.86
C ASN A 802 10.48 97.02 -2.24
N ASP A 803 9.51 96.10 -2.22
CA ASP A 803 9.70 94.73 -1.70
C ASP A 803 10.67 93.97 -2.62
N LEU A 804 10.51 94.11 -3.94
CA LEU A 804 11.42 93.55 -4.95
C LEU A 804 12.83 94.15 -4.85
N ALA A 805 12.94 95.47 -4.69
CA ALA A 805 14.23 96.17 -4.59
C ALA A 805 15.02 95.75 -3.34
N SER A 806 14.31 95.47 -2.24
CA SER A 806 14.93 94.99 -0.99
C SER A 806 15.50 93.57 -1.09
N HIS A 807 15.15 92.81 -2.13
CA HIS A 807 15.58 91.41 -2.35
C HIS A 807 16.20 91.20 -3.75
N ALA A 808 16.72 92.28 -4.35
CA ALA A 808 17.22 92.26 -5.72
C ALA A 808 18.41 91.31 -5.92
N ASP A 809 19.17 91.02 -4.86
CA ASP A 809 20.28 90.04 -4.86
C ASP A 809 19.83 88.60 -5.12
N LYS A 810 18.54 88.29 -4.87
CA LYS A 810 17.93 87.00 -5.16
C LYS A 810 17.08 86.99 -6.42
N LEU A 811 16.90 88.13 -7.11
CA LEU A 811 16.14 88.18 -8.36
C LEU A 811 16.99 87.66 -9.52
N SER A 812 16.49 86.64 -10.20
CA SER A 812 17.11 86.08 -11.41
C SER A 812 16.45 86.57 -12.70
N GLY A 813 15.29 87.22 -12.58
CA GLY A 813 14.58 87.85 -13.69
C GLY A 813 13.12 88.16 -13.34
N ILE A 814 12.53 89.09 -14.07
CA ILE A 814 11.12 89.46 -14.01
C ILE A 814 10.55 89.40 -15.42
N THR A 815 9.48 88.64 -15.60
CA THR A 815 8.71 88.56 -16.84
C THR A 815 7.33 89.15 -16.61
N LEU A 816 6.99 90.18 -17.37
CA LEU A 816 5.68 90.81 -17.36
C LEU A 816 4.71 90.01 -18.24
N THR A 817 3.52 89.74 -17.71
CA THR A 817 2.46 88.93 -18.34
C THR A 817 1.41 89.76 -19.08
N ASP A 818 1.51 91.08 -19.04
CA ASP A 818 0.63 91.99 -19.76
C ASP A 818 0.74 91.80 -21.28
N ALA A 819 -0.34 92.08 -21.99
CA ALA A 819 -0.32 92.14 -23.45
C ALA A 819 0.28 93.48 -23.91
N GLY A 820 1.13 93.45 -24.94
CA GLY A 820 1.76 94.66 -25.50
C GLY A 820 2.93 95.16 -24.64
N THR A 821 3.15 96.49 -24.65
CA THR A 821 4.18 97.16 -23.87
C THR A 821 3.52 97.87 -22.68
N PRO A 822 3.45 97.25 -21.49
CA PRO A 822 2.81 97.87 -20.32
C PRO A 822 3.61 99.07 -19.80
N THR A 823 2.93 100.04 -19.19
CA THR A 823 3.56 101.24 -18.62
C THR A 823 3.79 101.09 -17.11
N LEU A 824 5.03 101.33 -16.65
CA LEU A 824 5.39 101.50 -15.24
C LEU A 824 5.62 102.99 -14.97
N THR A 825 4.68 103.65 -14.29
CA THR A 825 4.81 105.07 -13.93
C THR A 825 5.45 105.22 -12.54
N LEU A 826 6.68 105.73 -12.47
CA LEU A 826 7.47 105.92 -11.25
C LEU A 826 7.75 107.40 -10.98
N ASN A 827 7.95 107.78 -9.71
CA ASN A 827 8.63 109.04 -9.40
C ASN A 827 10.15 108.87 -9.38
N GLY A 828 10.89 109.99 -9.36
CA GLY A 828 12.36 109.96 -9.46
C GLY A 828 13.06 109.22 -8.31
N LEU A 829 12.47 109.19 -7.11
CA LEU A 829 13.02 108.42 -5.99
C LEU A 829 12.75 106.92 -6.15
N GLN A 830 11.56 106.56 -6.64
CA GLN A 830 11.19 105.16 -6.92
C GLN A 830 12.07 104.57 -8.03
N ALA A 831 12.30 105.32 -9.11
CA ALA A 831 13.17 104.90 -10.20
C ALA A 831 14.62 104.66 -9.70
N ALA A 832 15.20 105.62 -8.98
CA ALA A 832 16.55 105.50 -8.44
C ALA A 832 16.71 104.33 -7.45
N HIS A 833 15.70 104.08 -6.59
CA HIS A 833 15.75 103.01 -5.60
C HIS A 833 15.63 101.61 -6.21
N SER A 834 14.97 101.49 -7.36
CA SER A 834 14.53 100.19 -7.90
C SER A 834 15.36 99.75 -9.11
N MET A 835 16.57 100.29 -9.28
CA MET A 835 17.40 100.07 -10.47
C MET A 835 17.61 98.59 -10.77
N ALA A 836 18.00 97.80 -9.77
CA ALA A 836 18.23 96.37 -9.93
C ALA A 836 16.95 95.59 -10.25
N VAL A 837 15.77 96.09 -9.83
CA VAL A 837 14.48 95.51 -10.21
C VAL A 837 14.16 95.80 -11.67
N LEU A 838 14.39 97.05 -12.10
CA LEU A 838 14.18 97.48 -13.48
C LEU A 838 15.11 96.75 -14.45
N ASP A 839 16.39 96.58 -14.11
CA ASP A 839 17.37 95.77 -14.86
C ASP A 839 16.95 94.30 -14.97
N ALA A 840 16.35 93.75 -13.92
CA ALA A 840 15.85 92.38 -13.92
C ALA A 840 14.61 92.17 -14.82
N ILE A 841 13.95 93.22 -15.32
CA ILE A 841 12.79 93.08 -16.22
C ILE A 841 13.26 92.67 -17.62
N SER A 842 12.90 91.43 -17.98
CA SER A 842 13.20 90.82 -19.28
C SER A 842 12.16 91.13 -20.36
N SER A 843 10.92 91.45 -19.96
CA SER A 843 9.84 91.80 -20.89
C SER A 843 9.95 93.27 -21.33
N PRO A 844 9.53 93.62 -22.56
CA PRO A 844 9.47 95.02 -22.97
C PRO A 844 8.43 95.80 -22.15
N TYR A 845 8.75 97.02 -21.74
CA TYR A 845 7.83 97.91 -20.99
C TYR A 845 8.11 99.40 -21.27
N LEU A 846 7.17 100.28 -20.94
CA LEU A 846 7.36 101.73 -20.95
C LEU A 846 7.64 102.20 -19.51
N LEU A 847 8.85 102.66 -19.22
CA LEU A 847 9.23 103.30 -17.97
C LEU A 847 8.89 104.79 -18.01
N SER A 848 7.77 105.19 -17.43
CA SER A 848 7.34 106.58 -17.36
C SER A 848 7.74 107.22 -16.03
N ILE A 849 8.64 108.20 -16.04
CA ILE A 849 9.20 108.80 -14.83
C ILE A 849 8.65 110.20 -14.61
N LYS A 850 7.75 110.33 -13.63
CA LYS A 850 7.13 111.60 -13.24
C LYS A 850 7.84 112.22 -12.04
N ALA A 851 8.73 113.18 -12.27
CA ALA A 851 9.57 113.74 -11.22
C ALA A 851 9.97 115.21 -11.44
N SER A 852 10.53 115.88 -10.42
CA SER A 852 11.09 117.22 -10.63
C SER A 852 12.32 117.16 -11.55
N ALA A 853 12.59 118.21 -12.32
CA ALA A 853 13.74 118.23 -13.24
C ALA A 853 15.09 117.92 -12.55
N ASN A 854 15.27 118.38 -11.30
CA ASN A 854 16.47 118.04 -10.51
C ASN A 854 16.59 116.55 -10.17
N ALA A 855 15.47 115.87 -9.93
CA ALA A 855 15.47 114.43 -9.67
C ALA A 855 15.80 113.66 -10.94
N ILE A 856 15.20 114.06 -12.07
CA ILE A 856 15.46 113.45 -13.39
C ILE A 856 16.94 113.59 -13.77
N ASN A 857 17.54 114.78 -13.60
CA ASN A 857 18.96 115.01 -13.90
C ASN A 857 19.92 114.14 -13.10
N ASN A 858 19.51 113.58 -11.97
CA ASN A 858 20.39 112.78 -11.12
C ASN A 858 20.05 111.28 -11.19
N LEU A 859 19.22 110.86 -12.16
CA LEU A 859 18.94 109.45 -12.39
C LEU A 859 20.11 108.79 -13.11
N ASP A 860 20.52 107.63 -12.61
CA ASP A 860 21.31 106.68 -13.37
C ASP A 860 20.31 105.64 -13.90
N LEU A 861 20.18 105.51 -15.22
CA LEU A 861 19.30 104.53 -15.88
C LEU A 861 20.14 103.56 -16.72
N SER A 862 21.45 103.53 -16.54
CA SER A 862 22.40 102.77 -17.35
C SER A 862 22.18 101.25 -17.27
N GLY A 863 21.61 100.79 -16.16
CA GLY A 863 21.20 99.39 -15.96
C GLY A 863 19.77 99.07 -16.39
N VAL A 864 18.97 100.02 -16.87
CA VAL A 864 17.60 99.71 -17.31
C VAL A 864 17.65 99.06 -18.69
N GLN A 865 17.27 97.79 -18.77
CA GLN A 865 17.23 97.05 -20.03
C GLN A 865 15.78 96.82 -20.49
N ASN A 866 15.56 96.72 -21.82
CA ASN A 866 14.26 96.40 -22.43
C ASN A 866 13.12 97.41 -22.16
N ALA A 867 13.43 98.60 -21.65
CA ALA A 867 12.44 99.66 -21.43
C ALA A 867 12.44 100.68 -22.56
N GLN A 868 11.26 101.12 -23.01
CA GLN A 868 11.09 102.45 -23.58
C GLN A 868 11.03 103.44 -22.42
N ILE A 869 11.79 104.53 -22.45
CA ILE A 869 11.82 105.48 -21.33
C ILE A 869 11.01 106.72 -21.71
N GLU A 870 10.07 107.09 -20.84
CA GLU A 870 9.31 108.33 -20.90
C GLU A 870 9.65 109.19 -19.68
N LEU A 871 9.98 110.47 -19.88
CA LEU A 871 10.28 111.40 -18.78
C LEU A 871 9.19 112.49 -18.71
N GLU A 872 8.53 112.62 -17.56
CA GLU A 872 7.47 113.60 -17.29
C GLU A 872 7.89 114.57 -16.16
N PRO A 873 8.52 115.72 -16.47
CA PRO A 873 8.91 116.67 -15.44
C PRO A 873 7.68 117.33 -14.77
N THR A 874 7.53 117.19 -13.45
CA THR A 874 6.37 117.72 -12.68
C THR A 874 6.40 119.23 -12.47
N LEU A 875 7.58 119.86 -12.51
CA LEU A 875 7.74 121.29 -12.42
C LEU A 875 8.95 121.74 -13.21
N LEU A 876 8.69 122.44 -14.32
CA LEU A 876 9.68 123.26 -15.01
C LEU A 876 9.51 124.67 -14.45
N LYS A 877 10.55 125.25 -13.83
CA LYS A 877 10.47 126.54 -13.09
C LYS A 877 10.28 127.76 -14.01
N ILE A 878 9.59 127.62 -15.14
CA ILE A 878 9.44 128.61 -16.21
C ILE A 878 8.12 128.38 -16.99
N PRO A 879 7.41 129.46 -17.40
CA PRO A 879 6.24 129.35 -18.27
C PRO A 879 6.62 128.82 -19.66
N LEU A 880 5.92 127.77 -20.13
CA LEU A 880 6.10 127.24 -21.48
C LEU A 880 5.32 128.09 -22.49
N VAL A 881 6.03 128.93 -23.22
CA VAL A 881 5.55 129.57 -24.46
C VAL A 881 6.45 129.12 -25.60
N VAL A 882 6.01 129.32 -26.85
CA VAL A 882 6.83 129.05 -28.04
C VAL A 882 8.17 129.78 -27.88
N ASN A 883 9.29 129.03 -27.91
CA ASN A 883 10.69 129.47 -27.69
C ASN A 883 11.19 129.63 -26.23
N THR A 884 10.53 129.05 -25.21
CA THR A 884 11.09 129.02 -23.84
C THR A 884 12.28 128.04 -23.71
N HIS A 885 13.41 128.49 -23.16
CA HIS A 885 14.58 127.65 -22.85
C HIS A 885 14.43 126.89 -21.52
N ILE A 886 14.44 125.55 -21.55
CA ILE A 886 14.41 124.70 -20.35
C ILE A 886 15.83 124.44 -19.84
N ASN A 887 16.32 125.26 -18.91
CA ASN A 887 17.67 125.11 -18.33
C ASN A 887 17.72 124.21 -17.09
N SER A 888 16.57 123.90 -16.49
CA SER A 888 16.49 123.12 -15.24
C SER A 888 16.53 121.61 -15.47
N LEU A 889 16.29 121.14 -16.70
CA LEU A 889 16.35 119.74 -17.10
C LEU A 889 17.60 119.56 -17.97
N ASN A 890 18.60 118.86 -17.45
CA ASN A 890 19.82 118.51 -18.14
C ASN A 890 19.93 116.98 -18.24
N LEU A 891 19.45 116.44 -19.36
CA LEU A 891 19.43 115.00 -19.61
C LEU A 891 20.83 114.42 -19.82
N SER A 892 21.85 115.24 -20.08
CA SER A 892 23.25 114.77 -20.16
C SER A 892 23.81 114.31 -18.81
N LEU A 893 23.09 114.55 -17.72
CA LEU A 893 23.44 114.10 -16.38
C LEU A 893 22.79 112.74 -16.04
N ILE A 894 21.93 112.22 -16.93
CA ILE A 894 21.40 110.86 -16.83
C ILE A 894 22.45 109.90 -17.38
N ASP A 895 22.87 108.94 -16.58
CA ASP A 895 23.77 107.89 -17.05
C ASP A 895 22.98 106.83 -17.83
N LEU A 896 23.36 106.59 -19.08
CA LEU A 896 22.71 105.68 -20.04
C LEU A 896 23.81 104.97 -20.83
N SER A 897 24.24 103.80 -20.38
CA SER A 897 25.31 103.05 -21.04
C SER A 897 24.75 102.17 -22.15
N GLY A 898 25.11 102.45 -23.41
CA GLY A 898 24.90 101.52 -24.54
C GLY A 898 23.63 101.71 -25.38
N ASP A 899 22.69 102.56 -24.96
CA ASP A 899 21.41 102.77 -25.65
C ASP A 899 21.34 104.06 -26.48
N THR A 900 20.41 104.07 -27.43
CA THR A 900 20.27 105.15 -28.41
C THR A 900 19.05 106.03 -28.18
N ILE A 901 19.32 107.30 -27.89
CA ILE A 901 18.33 108.30 -27.52
C ILE A 901 17.74 108.94 -28.79
N ASN A 902 16.43 108.83 -28.99
CA ASN A 902 15.65 109.76 -29.83
C ASN A 902 14.92 110.70 -28.87
N GLU A 903 14.94 112.01 -29.10
CA GLU A 903 14.23 112.96 -28.21
C GLU A 903 13.10 113.62 -28.98
N THR A 904 11.85 113.37 -28.59
CA THR A 904 10.69 114.16 -29.01
C THR A 904 10.04 114.76 -27.78
N ALA A 905 9.98 116.10 -27.72
CA ALA A 905 9.33 116.84 -26.65
C ALA A 905 7.90 117.20 -27.07
N TYR A 906 6.89 116.92 -26.25
CA TYR A 906 5.49 117.26 -26.56
C TYR A 906 4.92 118.28 -25.58
N GLY A 907 4.13 119.22 -26.08
CA GLY A 907 3.35 120.14 -25.25
C GLY A 907 2.10 119.46 -24.66
N PRO A 908 1.38 120.11 -23.72
CA PRO A 908 0.20 119.53 -23.04
C PRO A 908 -0.94 119.10 -23.97
N SER A 909 -0.93 119.58 -25.23
CA SER A 909 -1.89 119.22 -26.28
C SER A 909 -1.45 118.03 -27.15
N GLY A 910 -0.33 117.36 -26.82
CA GLY A 910 0.25 116.28 -27.62
C GLY A 910 0.91 116.75 -28.92
N VAL A 911 1.19 118.04 -29.05
CA VAL A 911 1.88 118.62 -30.23
C VAL A 911 3.38 118.59 -29.96
N GLU A 912 4.15 118.07 -30.92
CA GLU A 912 5.61 118.06 -30.88
C GLU A 912 6.13 119.51 -30.81
N LEU A 913 7.01 119.77 -29.85
CA LEU A 913 7.68 121.04 -29.64
C LEU A 913 9.06 120.99 -30.26
N ASP A 914 9.38 122.00 -31.08
CA ASP A 914 10.72 122.19 -31.63
C ASP A 914 11.76 122.41 -30.52
N ILE A 915 12.80 121.57 -30.48
CA ILE A 915 13.97 121.78 -29.62
C ILE A 915 14.95 122.72 -30.34
N ILE A 916 15.36 123.83 -29.72
CA ILE A 916 16.23 124.85 -30.34
C ILE A 916 17.57 124.94 -29.60
N HIS A 917 18.67 124.77 -30.33
CA HIS A 917 20.05 124.93 -29.85
C HIS A 917 20.75 126.03 -30.66
N ASN A 918 21.32 127.03 -29.99
CA ASN A 918 21.98 128.19 -30.62
C ASN A 918 21.15 128.91 -31.72
N GLY A 919 19.83 129.01 -31.53
CA GLY A 919 18.94 129.78 -32.41
C GLY A 919 18.49 129.05 -33.69
N ALA A 920 18.78 127.76 -33.83
CA ALA A 920 18.25 126.91 -34.90
C ALA A 920 17.44 125.76 -34.30
N THR A 921 16.30 125.42 -34.94
CA THR A 921 15.58 124.17 -34.68
C THR A 921 16.54 123.01 -34.94
N VAL A 922 16.92 122.29 -33.89
CA VAL A 922 17.70 121.06 -34.01
C VAL A 922 16.72 119.92 -33.90
N GLY A 923 16.55 119.17 -34.99
CA GLY A 923 15.68 118.00 -35.01
C GLY A 923 16.13 116.88 -34.07
N GLN A 924 17.37 116.91 -33.55
CA GLN A 924 17.92 115.96 -32.57
C GLN A 924 19.04 116.63 -31.74
N LEU A 925 19.09 116.40 -30.43
CA LEU A 925 20.25 116.66 -29.58
C LEU A 925 21.34 115.61 -29.89
N PHE A 926 22.56 116.05 -30.24
CA PHE A 926 23.66 115.15 -30.57
C PHE A 926 24.45 114.76 -29.32
N PHE A 927 24.45 113.48 -29.01
CA PHE A 927 25.39 112.84 -28.08
C PHE A 927 26.42 112.02 -28.86
N ALA A 928 27.62 111.87 -28.31
CA ALA A 928 28.65 111.03 -28.92
C ALA A 928 28.19 109.56 -28.86
N HIS A 929 28.06 108.94 -30.05
CA HIS A 929 27.71 107.54 -30.32
C HIS A 929 26.20 107.26 -30.53
N ASN A 930 25.78 107.07 -31.79
CA ASN A 930 24.37 107.09 -32.23
C ASN A 930 23.99 106.02 -33.29
N THR A 931 22.93 105.21 -33.02
CA THR A 931 21.87 104.72 -33.95
C THR A 931 20.59 104.12 -33.25
N SER A 932 19.54 104.95 -33.03
CA SER A 932 18.05 104.74 -32.85
C SER A 932 17.39 103.83 -31.75
N ALA A 933 16.55 104.38 -30.82
CA ALA A 933 15.05 104.35 -30.81
C ALA A 933 14.26 104.69 -29.49
N ASP A 934 14.82 104.89 -28.29
CA ASP A 934 14.08 104.51 -27.05
C ASP A 934 13.77 105.59 -25.95
N LEU A 935 13.77 106.90 -26.24
CA LEU A 935 13.38 107.94 -25.26
C LEU A 935 12.20 108.82 -25.75
N GLN A 936 11.26 109.20 -24.88
CA GLN A 936 10.21 110.18 -25.16
C GLN A 936 10.09 111.19 -24.00
N LEU A 937 9.95 112.49 -24.28
CA LEU A 937 9.77 113.54 -23.27
C LEU A 937 8.37 114.13 -23.39
N LEU A 938 7.46 113.79 -22.47
CA LEU A 938 6.08 114.29 -22.48
C LEU A 938 5.90 115.41 -21.45
N GLY A 939 5.37 116.54 -21.92
CA GLY A 939 5.33 117.81 -21.19
C GLY A 939 4.35 117.82 -20.01
N VAL A 940 4.72 118.66 -19.03
CA VAL A 940 4.06 119.03 -17.77
C VAL A 940 2.58 118.65 -17.63
N ASP A 941 2.31 117.94 -16.54
CA ASP A 941 0.99 117.59 -15.99
C ASP A 941 -0.09 118.65 -16.30
N PRO A 942 -1.22 118.28 -16.95
CA PRO A 942 -2.29 119.22 -17.31
C PRO A 942 -3.02 119.84 -16.10
N THR A 943 -2.74 119.41 -14.87
CA THR A 943 -3.56 119.78 -13.70
C THR A 943 -3.07 120.93 -12.84
N ILE A 944 -1.90 121.54 -13.08
CA ILE A 944 -1.41 122.62 -12.20
C ILE A 944 -0.89 123.82 -12.98
N ILE A 945 -1.79 124.78 -13.25
CA ILE A 945 -1.39 126.18 -13.41
C ILE A 945 -1.32 126.79 -12.01
N HIS A 946 -0.12 126.77 -11.42
CA HIS A 946 0.26 127.83 -10.49
C HIS A 946 1.01 128.89 -11.30
N VAL A 947 0.53 130.13 -11.28
CA VAL A 947 1.17 131.25 -10.58
C VAL A 947 0.25 132.48 -10.66
N LEU A 948 0.24 133.20 -9.53
CA LEU A 948 -0.12 134.61 -9.29
C LEU A 948 -0.39 135.51 -10.50
#